data_AF-A0A2M8EJY1-F1
#
_entry.id   AF-A0A2M8EJY1-F1
#
_cell.length_a   1.000
_cell.length_b   1.000
_cell.length_c   1.000
_cell.angle_alpha   90.00
_cell.angle_beta   90.00
_cell.angle_gamma   90.00
#
_symmetry.space_group_name_H-M   'P 1'
#
loop_
_entity.id
_entity.type
_entity.pdbx_description
1 polymer ?
#
loop_
_entity_poly.entity_id
_entity_poly.type
_entity_poly.pdbx_seq_one_letter_code
_entity_poly.pdbx_strand_id
1 'polypeptide(L)'
;MIDYLLPVLTFSTIFERFNIFLTPLDFSLKLSLILFPLVGLILLVRKKLTFNPTFLFPFLAAIFLVEGLSIPFSFDRFQSFQVVTFHLLMFGLFYLIVWAIREVKDLEKVVLGWGAGALTVSLYGFWQFWRYLQGQSPAIFLEKFLGAKSLPADTFIHQVFGRTLLRPSSTFIDTTTASSFVTIAILLSLGFLLATRSRRQRLFLVAVLTVSLVFFAMSSSRSAILGLGVGLLVFTGANLLGRINKRLFIIVATISLLVLLATVGWLSTAKIRTVSNILRIEYTQGAFQMFQRNPLLGIGVGNFEACYTEVLRPTQAHGYSHSIFLTWLGETGILGLLVNLGLVGAVILFLGRESLKYQFGTPWRLRLTSLLSAFAALVVTNLFHAHYGLEFTWVLLGLAVSGYYLARESVASRQGRASPKAGSQEPVDVLGIGVDNVTMEEAVTGVKKLFRGGKKGYVVTPNPEMVVAARSDREFAQILNDADLAVADGIGLVWASRILGTPLKGRVSGTDLFLELCAEAARRGGQIFLLEGPEGLQSSKTAAQVLRQRYPKLNIVGTFIGDGSPKGDKETIRAIEEASKGEEIDLLFAAYGHGKQERWIKRNLKKIPVKVAMGVGGAFDFVAGEIPRAPKLIQQLGLEWLFRLVKQPWRIRRQILLLPFIALVFKEALFR
;
A
#
# COMPACT_ATOMS: atom_id res chain seq x y z
N MET A 1 22.00 -1.88 -12.26
CA MET A 1 20.89 -2.70 -11.72
C MET A 1 19.70 -2.75 -12.67
N ILE A 2 19.22 -1.64 -13.23
CA ILE A 2 18.19 -1.66 -14.30
C ILE A 2 18.62 -2.54 -15.48
N ASP A 3 19.89 -2.48 -15.89
CA ASP A 3 20.38 -3.32 -16.99
C ASP A 3 20.42 -4.83 -16.64
N TYR A 4 20.25 -5.19 -15.35
CA TYR A 4 20.04 -6.57 -14.88
C TYR A 4 18.55 -6.90 -14.64
N LEU A 5 17.76 -5.91 -14.21
CA LEU A 5 16.31 -6.01 -14.02
C LEU A 5 15.56 -6.16 -15.36
N LEU A 6 16.07 -5.51 -16.39
CA LEU A 6 15.49 -5.45 -17.73
C LEU A 6 15.51 -6.83 -18.41
N PRO A 7 16.64 -7.57 -18.44
CA PRO A 7 16.64 -8.98 -18.82
C PRO A 7 15.70 -9.80 -17.95
N VAL A 8 15.66 -9.64 -16.63
CA VAL A 8 14.81 -10.46 -15.76
C VAL A 8 13.32 -10.26 -16.06
N LEU A 9 12.84 -9.02 -16.18
CA LEU A 9 11.44 -8.73 -16.52
C LEU A 9 11.08 -9.16 -17.95
N THR A 10 12.04 -9.06 -18.87
CA THR A 10 11.86 -9.45 -20.28
C THR A 10 11.94 -10.97 -20.46
N PHE A 11 12.81 -11.66 -19.71
CA PHE A 11 13.03 -13.10 -19.80
C PHE A 11 12.10 -13.90 -18.89
N SER A 12 11.71 -13.40 -17.70
CA SER A 12 10.76 -14.11 -16.82
C SER A 12 9.39 -14.26 -17.48
N THR A 13 8.98 -13.27 -18.29
CA THR A 13 7.75 -13.29 -19.10
C THR A 13 7.85 -14.19 -20.32
N ILE A 14 9.05 -14.38 -20.88
CA ILE A 14 9.30 -15.31 -21.99
C ILE A 14 9.33 -16.77 -21.50
N PHE A 15 9.75 -17.01 -20.26
CA PHE A 15 10.00 -18.37 -19.72
C PHE A 15 8.87 -18.93 -18.82
N GLU A 16 7.68 -18.33 -18.79
CA GLU A 16 6.54 -18.79 -17.98
C GLU A 16 6.22 -20.30 -18.19
N ARG A 17 6.33 -20.77 -19.44
CA ARG A 17 6.20 -22.20 -19.81
C ARG A 17 7.19 -23.14 -19.14
N PHE A 18 8.38 -22.66 -18.82
CA PHE A 18 9.44 -23.47 -18.23
C PHE A 18 9.30 -23.63 -16.71
N ASN A 19 8.56 -22.73 -16.05
CA ASN A 19 8.28 -22.83 -14.61
C ASN A 19 7.27 -23.95 -14.25
N ILE A 20 6.48 -24.43 -15.22
CA ILE A 20 5.39 -25.40 -14.98
C ILE A 20 5.75 -26.82 -15.46
N PHE A 21 6.78 -26.97 -16.32
CA PHE A 21 7.16 -28.28 -16.88
C PHE A 21 8.60 -28.70 -16.64
N LEU A 22 9.43 -27.89 -15.99
CA LEU A 22 10.79 -28.27 -15.56
C LEU A 22 10.84 -28.47 -14.04
N THR A 23 10.50 -29.68 -13.59
CA THR A 23 10.81 -30.12 -12.23
C THR A 23 12.32 -30.15 -11.89
N PRO A 24 13.31 -30.26 -12.81
CA PRO A 24 14.71 -30.33 -12.41
C PRO A 24 15.59 -29.10 -12.74
N LEU A 25 15.12 -28.07 -13.46
CA LEU A 25 15.93 -26.85 -13.68
C LEU A 25 15.76 -25.90 -12.49
N ASP A 26 16.34 -26.37 -11.39
CA ASP A 26 16.32 -25.79 -10.07
C ASP A 26 17.61 -25.01 -9.84
N PHE A 27 17.49 -23.69 -9.74
CA PHE A 27 18.10 -22.85 -8.71
C PHE A 27 18.14 -21.41 -9.22
N SER A 28 18.81 -21.09 -10.33
CA SER A 28 19.10 -19.71 -10.74
C SER A 28 17.87 -18.83 -11.04
N LEU A 29 16.84 -19.36 -11.72
CA LEU A 29 15.64 -18.60 -12.07
C LEU A 29 14.71 -18.41 -10.87
N LYS A 30 14.45 -19.48 -10.11
CA LYS A 30 13.70 -19.42 -8.83
C LYS A 30 14.43 -18.54 -7.81
N LEU A 31 15.76 -18.64 -7.76
CA LEU A 31 16.61 -17.79 -6.95
C LEU A 31 16.52 -16.34 -7.40
N SER A 32 16.44 -16.03 -8.69
CA SER A 32 16.21 -14.64 -9.15
C SER A 32 14.83 -14.12 -8.75
N LEU A 33 13.78 -14.95 -8.88
CA LEU A 33 12.41 -14.65 -8.45
C LEU A 33 12.28 -14.49 -6.93
N ILE A 34 13.25 -14.95 -6.14
CA ILE A 34 13.30 -14.78 -4.69
C ILE A 34 14.26 -13.64 -4.30
N LEU A 35 15.48 -13.61 -4.84
CA LEU A 35 16.54 -12.67 -4.48
C LEU A 35 16.20 -11.24 -4.86
N PHE A 36 15.61 -10.99 -6.04
CA PHE A 36 15.28 -9.62 -6.46
C PHE A 36 14.19 -9.02 -5.55
N PRO A 37 13.05 -9.69 -5.35
CA PRO A 37 12.12 -9.38 -4.26
C PRO A 37 12.75 -9.17 -2.89
N LEU A 38 13.64 -10.07 -2.47
CA LEU A 38 14.27 -10.00 -1.15
C LEU A 38 15.13 -8.75 -1.02
N VAL A 39 15.86 -8.37 -2.07
CA VAL A 39 16.57 -7.08 -2.14
C VAL A 39 15.59 -5.92 -1.99
N GLY A 40 14.44 -5.96 -2.67
CA GLY A 40 13.38 -4.96 -2.50
C GLY A 40 12.87 -4.85 -1.07
N LEU A 41 12.64 -5.98 -0.40
CA LEU A 41 12.24 -6.03 1.02
C LEU A 41 13.34 -5.50 1.94
N ILE A 42 14.62 -5.82 1.69
CA ILE A 42 15.76 -5.28 2.45
C ILE A 42 15.84 -3.76 2.30
N LEU A 43 15.62 -3.24 1.07
CA LEU A 43 15.61 -1.82 0.80
C LEU A 43 14.47 -1.09 1.52
N LEU A 44 13.28 -1.71 1.57
CA LEU A 44 12.16 -1.22 2.36
C LEU A 44 12.50 -1.11 3.84
N VAL A 45 13.05 -2.19 4.43
CA VAL A 45 13.43 -2.22 5.85
C VAL A 45 14.50 -1.17 6.17
N ARG A 46 15.47 -0.99 5.28
CA ARG A 46 16.53 0.02 5.44
C ARG A 46 16.08 1.45 5.16
N LYS A 47 14.79 1.68 4.83
CA LYS A 47 14.21 2.98 4.48
C LYS A 47 15.01 3.74 3.40
N LYS A 48 15.72 3.03 2.52
CA LYS A 48 16.52 3.61 1.42
C LYS A 48 15.69 3.93 0.18
N LEU A 49 14.40 4.13 0.37
CA LEU A 49 13.46 4.47 -0.69
C LEU A 49 13.52 5.98 -0.94
N THR A 50 13.72 6.39 -2.19
CA THR A 50 13.57 7.79 -2.59
C THR A 50 12.11 8.21 -2.59
N PHE A 51 11.21 7.28 -2.88
CA PHE A 51 9.78 7.51 -3.01
C PHE A 51 9.02 6.50 -2.16
N ASN A 52 8.27 6.99 -1.18
CA ASN A 52 7.40 6.16 -0.36
C ASN A 52 5.95 6.38 -0.82
N PRO A 53 5.33 5.41 -1.53
CA PRO A 53 3.95 5.51 -1.98
C PRO A 53 3.01 5.31 -0.79
N THR A 54 3.00 6.31 0.08
CA THR A 54 2.34 6.28 1.38
C THR A 54 0.84 6.03 1.27
N PHE A 55 0.20 6.44 0.18
CA PHE A 55 -1.21 6.16 -0.09
C PHE A 55 -1.51 4.67 -0.36
N LEU A 56 -0.56 3.88 -0.87
CA LEU A 56 -0.78 2.45 -1.14
C LEU A 56 -0.59 1.59 0.09
N PHE A 57 0.30 2.02 1.00
CA PHE A 57 0.76 1.17 2.09
C PHE A 57 -0.37 0.63 2.99
N PRO A 58 -1.42 1.40 3.35
CA PRO A 58 -2.50 0.85 4.18
C PRO A 58 -3.27 -0.27 3.47
N PHE A 59 -3.49 -0.18 2.16
CA PHE A 59 -4.12 -1.25 1.39
C PHE A 59 -3.22 -2.48 1.34
N LEU A 60 -1.93 -2.28 1.06
CA LEU A 60 -0.95 -3.36 1.03
C LEU A 60 -0.83 -4.07 2.38
N ALA A 61 -0.73 -3.29 3.47
CA ALA A 61 -0.71 -3.83 4.83
C ALA A 61 -2.00 -4.58 5.17
N ALA A 62 -3.17 -4.06 4.73
CA ALA A 62 -4.44 -4.73 4.92
C ALA A 62 -4.53 -6.04 4.13
N ILE A 63 -3.98 -6.11 2.90
CA ILE A 63 -3.93 -7.35 2.11
C ILE A 63 -3.15 -8.41 2.88
N PHE A 64 -1.91 -8.10 3.27
CA PHE A 64 -1.08 -9.06 4.01
C PHE A 64 -1.65 -9.43 5.37
N LEU A 65 -2.35 -8.49 6.03
CA LEU A 65 -3.04 -8.79 7.28
C LEU A 65 -4.19 -9.77 7.06
N VAL A 66 -5.05 -9.54 6.07
CA VAL A 66 -6.19 -10.44 5.78
C VAL A 66 -5.70 -11.79 5.31
N GLU A 67 -4.74 -11.84 4.39
CA GLU A 67 -4.17 -13.10 3.92
C GLU A 67 -3.49 -13.87 5.06
N GLY A 68 -2.71 -13.20 5.91
CA GLY A 68 -2.09 -13.81 7.09
C GLY A 68 -3.13 -14.31 8.12
N LEU A 69 -4.20 -13.55 8.35
CA LEU A 69 -5.32 -13.95 9.21
C LEU A 69 -6.13 -15.11 8.62
N SER A 70 -6.11 -15.31 7.31
CA SER A 70 -6.79 -16.44 6.66
C SER A 70 -6.09 -17.78 6.93
N ILE A 71 -4.75 -17.80 7.11
CA ILE A 71 -3.93 -19.02 7.23
C ILE A 71 -4.47 -20.04 8.27
N PRO A 72 -4.84 -19.65 9.51
CA PRO A 72 -5.32 -20.62 10.50
C PRO A 72 -6.64 -21.29 10.10
N PHE A 73 -7.44 -20.63 9.28
CA PHE A 73 -8.75 -21.06 8.79
C PHE A 73 -8.70 -21.66 7.38
N SER A 74 -7.50 -21.76 6.81
CA SER A 74 -7.31 -22.26 5.46
C SER A 74 -7.63 -23.74 5.34
N PHE A 75 -8.16 -24.10 4.18
CA PHE A 75 -8.34 -25.49 3.76
C PHE A 75 -6.99 -26.24 3.75
N ASP A 76 -6.00 -25.69 3.05
CA ASP A 76 -4.59 -26.08 3.16
C ASP A 76 -3.75 -24.89 3.66
N ARG A 77 -3.21 -25.04 4.88
CA ARG A 77 -2.41 -24.03 5.55
C ARG A 77 -1.04 -23.85 4.89
N PHE A 78 -0.45 -24.92 4.38
CA PHE A 78 0.87 -24.88 3.74
C PHE A 78 0.77 -24.17 2.39
N GLN A 79 -0.25 -24.50 1.60
CA GLN A 79 -0.57 -23.80 0.35
C GLN A 79 -0.76 -22.29 0.61
N SER A 80 -1.54 -21.93 1.63
CA SER A 80 -1.77 -20.51 1.98
C SER A 80 -0.49 -19.80 2.39
N PHE A 81 0.34 -20.46 3.20
CA PHE A 81 1.63 -19.90 3.61
C PHE A 81 2.56 -19.67 2.42
N GLN A 82 2.59 -20.58 1.44
CA GLN A 82 3.36 -20.41 0.21
C GLN A 82 2.87 -19.21 -0.62
N VAL A 83 1.55 -19.06 -0.77
CA VAL A 83 0.98 -17.93 -1.54
C VAL A 83 1.20 -16.58 -0.85
N VAL A 84 1.03 -16.50 0.48
CA VAL A 84 1.37 -15.29 1.25
C VAL A 84 2.85 -14.93 1.09
N THR A 85 3.72 -15.92 1.15
CA THR A 85 5.17 -15.73 0.94
C THR A 85 5.45 -15.23 -0.47
N PHE A 86 4.78 -15.79 -1.48
CA PHE A 86 4.90 -15.35 -2.86
C PHE A 86 4.42 -13.90 -3.05
N HIS A 87 3.27 -13.53 -2.48
CA HIS A 87 2.79 -12.14 -2.52
C HIS A 87 3.75 -11.17 -1.83
N LEU A 88 4.35 -11.56 -0.71
CA LEU A 88 5.40 -10.77 -0.03
C LEU A 88 6.62 -10.56 -0.94
N LEU A 89 7.01 -11.57 -1.70
CA LEU A 89 8.08 -11.44 -2.69
C LEU A 89 7.66 -10.51 -3.83
N MET A 90 6.46 -10.65 -4.39
CA MET A 90 5.98 -9.72 -5.43
C MET A 90 5.90 -8.27 -4.95
N PHE A 91 5.59 -8.06 -3.66
CA PHE A 91 5.68 -6.76 -3.03
C PHE A 91 7.12 -6.24 -2.94
N GLY A 92 8.08 -7.12 -2.68
CA GLY A 92 9.50 -6.82 -2.83
C GLY A 92 9.87 -6.38 -4.25
N LEU A 93 9.35 -7.06 -5.28
CA LEU A 93 9.58 -6.69 -6.69
C LEU A 93 9.02 -5.29 -6.99
N PHE A 94 7.81 -4.99 -6.50
CA PHE A 94 7.22 -3.66 -6.59
C PHE A 94 8.18 -2.58 -6.02
N TYR A 95 8.70 -2.79 -4.81
CA TYR A 95 9.66 -1.85 -4.22
C TYR A 95 10.97 -1.76 -4.98
N LEU A 96 11.45 -2.88 -5.50
CA LEU A 96 12.66 -2.89 -6.32
C LEU A 96 12.48 -2.05 -7.58
N ILE A 97 11.32 -2.11 -8.24
CA ILE A 97 11.00 -1.27 -9.41
C ILE A 97 10.96 0.21 -9.02
N VAL A 98 10.28 0.55 -7.92
CA VAL A 98 10.21 1.93 -7.41
C VAL A 98 11.59 2.48 -7.04
N TRP A 99 12.44 1.62 -6.49
CA TRP A 99 13.81 1.98 -6.13
C TRP A 99 14.74 2.05 -7.34
N ALA A 100 14.56 1.18 -8.34
CA ALA A 100 15.44 1.10 -9.50
C ALA A 100 15.24 2.29 -10.44
N ILE A 101 14.00 2.73 -10.64
CA ILE A 101 13.66 3.82 -11.57
C ILE A 101 13.95 5.17 -10.90
N ARG A 102 14.97 5.87 -11.40
CA ARG A 102 15.45 7.16 -10.87
C ARG A 102 15.27 8.30 -11.86
N GLU A 103 15.26 7.98 -13.15
CA GLU A 103 15.10 8.94 -14.23
C GLU A 103 14.06 8.50 -15.26
N VAL A 104 13.64 9.43 -16.11
CA VAL A 104 12.71 9.13 -17.22
C VAL A 104 13.27 8.06 -18.16
N LYS A 105 14.59 8.07 -18.39
CA LYS A 105 15.26 7.06 -19.23
C LYS A 105 15.13 5.66 -18.67
N ASP A 106 15.12 5.51 -17.35
CA ASP A 106 14.96 4.22 -16.68
C ASP A 106 13.56 3.67 -16.89
N LEU A 107 12.54 4.51 -16.71
CA LEU A 107 11.15 4.17 -16.99
C LEU A 107 10.96 3.78 -18.47
N GLU A 108 11.56 4.54 -19.39
CA GLU A 108 11.54 4.24 -20.83
C GLU A 108 12.22 2.90 -21.13
N LYS A 109 13.39 2.61 -20.53
CA LYS A 109 14.08 1.33 -20.70
C LYS A 109 13.17 0.16 -20.30
N VAL A 110 12.51 0.23 -19.15
CA VAL A 110 11.64 -0.87 -18.67
C VAL A 110 10.43 -1.07 -19.60
N VAL A 111 9.79 0.00 -20.06
CA VAL A 111 8.67 -0.10 -21.01
C VAL A 111 9.13 -0.64 -22.37
N LEU A 112 10.31 -0.23 -22.86
CA LEU A 112 10.88 -0.77 -24.09
C LEU A 112 11.23 -2.26 -23.94
N GLY A 113 11.71 -2.70 -22.77
CA GLY A 113 11.93 -4.12 -22.46
C GLY A 113 10.63 -4.92 -22.49
N TRP A 114 9.57 -4.39 -21.87
CA TRP A 114 8.23 -5.00 -21.97
C TRP A 114 7.77 -5.12 -23.43
N GLY A 115 7.98 -4.07 -24.23
CA GLY A 115 7.70 -4.08 -25.67
C GLY A 115 8.51 -5.14 -26.43
N ALA A 116 9.79 -5.33 -26.08
CA ALA A 116 10.63 -6.38 -26.67
C ALA A 116 10.11 -7.78 -26.31
N GLY A 117 9.67 -7.98 -25.06
CA GLY A 117 9.01 -9.21 -24.62
C GLY A 117 7.74 -9.48 -25.43
N ALA A 118 6.86 -8.47 -25.58
CA ALA A 118 5.63 -8.59 -26.36
C ALA A 118 5.88 -8.89 -27.84
N LEU A 119 6.90 -8.27 -28.45
CA LEU A 119 7.33 -8.57 -29.81
C LEU A 119 7.78 -10.03 -29.94
N THR A 120 8.60 -10.49 -28.99
CA THR A 120 9.12 -11.86 -28.96
C THR A 120 7.98 -12.87 -28.83
N VAL A 121 7.07 -12.67 -27.86
CA VAL A 121 5.87 -13.49 -27.66
C VAL A 121 5.01 -13.52 -28.94
N SER A 122 4.80 -12.37 -29.58
CA SER A 122 3.96 -12.28 -30.77
C SER A 122 4.58 -13.01 -31.96
N LEU A 123 5.86 -12.74 -32.26
CA LEU A 123 6.60 -13.39 -33.36
C LEU A 123 6.73 -14.90 -33.14
N TYR A 124 7.00 -15.32 -31.91
CA TYR A 124 7.08 -16.73 -31.56
C TYR A 124 5.73 -17.44 -31.73
N GLY A 125 4.65 -16.80 -31.30
CA GLY A 125 3.30 -17.33 -31.49
C GLY A 125 2.91 -17.43 -32.97
N PHE A 126 3.30 -16.46 -33.81
CA PHE A 126 3.12 -16.56 -35.26
C PHE A 126 3.90 -17.73 -35.86
N TRP A 127 5.14 -17.91 -35.44
CA TRP A 127 5.97 -19.02 -35.91
C TRP A 127 5.39 -20.38 -35.53
N GLN A 128 4.93 -20.54 -34.28
CA GLN A 128 4.25 -21.77 -33.83
C GLN A 128 2.96 -22.02 -34.62
N PHE A 129 2.16 -20.98 -34.81
CA PHE A 129 0.93 -21.06 -35.59
C PHE A 129 1.20 -21.48 -37.03
N TRP A 130 2.23 -20.90 -37.66
CA TRP A 130 2.66 -21.26 -39.01
C TRP A 130 3.14 -22.72 -39.13
N ARG A 131 3.98 -23.19 -38.20
CA ARG A 131 4.43 -24.59 -38.13
C ARG A 131 3.24 -25.56 -38.03
N TYR A 132 2.29 -25.22 -37.16
CA TYR A 132 1.08 -26.02 -36.99
C TYR A 132 0.26 -26.09 -38.28
N LEU A 133 0.08 -24.96 -38.99
CA LEU A 133 -0.61 -24.94 -40.28
C LEU A 133 0.06 -25.81 -41.36
N GLN A 134 1.37 -26.05 -41.23
CA GLN A 134 2.13 -26.96 -42.10
C GLN A 134 2.08 -28.43 -41.65
N GLY A 135 1.26 -28.78 -40.65
CA GLY A 135 1.20 -30.13 -40.07
C GLY A 135 2.45 -30.50 -39.26
N GLN A 136 3.31 -29.54 -38.94
CA GLN A 136 4.52 -29.77 -38.16
C GLN A 136 4.25 -29.59 -36.67
N SER A 137 5.01 -30.30 -35.83
CA SER A 137 4.96 -30.10 -34.39
C SER A 137 5.28 -28.63 -34.05
N PRO A 138 4.43 -27.94 -33.27
CA PRO A 138 4.67 -26.58 -32.82
C PRO A 138 5.74 -26.48 -31.71
N ALA A 139 6.27 -27.63 -31.26
CA ALA A 139 7.30 -27.70 -30.23
C ALA A 139 8.68 -27.30 -30.77
N ILE A 140 9.41 -26.46 -30.02
CA ILE A 140 10.75 -26.01 -30.41
C ILE A 140 11.85 -27.02 -30.07
N PHE A 141 13.01 -26.84 -30.72
CA PHE A 141 14.27 -27.49 -30.34
C PHE A 141 14.56 -27.32 -28.84
N LEU A 142 14.32 -26.14 -28.25
CA LEU A 142 14.61 -25.91 -26.82
C LEU A 142 13.69 -26.71 -25.87
N GLU A 143 12.41 -26.90 -26.21
CA GLU A 143 11.46 -27.73 -25.45
C GLU A 143 11.87 -29.21 -25.54
N LYS A 144 12.29 -29.65 -26.73
CA LYS A 144 12.84 -30.99 -26.96
C LYS A 144 14.20 -31.19 -26.28
N PHE A 145 15.06 -30.18 -26.27
CA PHE A 145 16.41 -30.18 -25.70
C PHE A 145 16.37 -30.17 -24.16
N LEU A 146 15.43 -29.43 -23.57
CA LEU A 146 15.27 -29.33 -22.11
C LEU A 146 14.39 -30.44 -21.52
N GLY A 147 13.90 -31.38 -22.34
CA GLY A 147 13.04 -32.48 -21.87
C GLY A 147 11.70 -32.01 -21.30
N ALA A 148 11.24 -30.82 -21.67
CA ALA A 148 9.92 -30.34 -21.26
C ALA A 148 8.85 -31.26 -21.87
N LYS A 149 7.82 -31.63 -21.09
CA LYS A 149 6.67 -32.37 -21.64
C LYS A 149 6.15 -31.61 -22.85
N SER A 150 6.12 -32.27 -24.01
CA SER A 150 5.61 -31.67 -25.25
C SER A 150 4.23 -31.09 -25.02
N LEU A 151 3.99 -29.89 -25.54
CA LEU A 151 2.63 -29.37 -25.66
C LEU A 151 1.72 -30.44 -26.26
N PRO A 152 0.57 -30.75 -25.64
CA PRO A 152 -0.47 -31.49 -26.34
C PRO A 152 -0.75 -30.78 -27.67
N ALA A 153 -0.91 -31.55 -28.76
CA ALA A 153 -1.24 -31.00 -30.09
C ALA A 153 -2.48 -30.09 -30.06
N ASP A 154 -3.30 -30.28 -29.04
CA ASP A 154 -4.57 -29.64 -28.74
C ASP A 154 -4.43 -28.19 -28.22
N THR A 155 -3.20 -27.73 -27.87
CA THR A 155 -2.99 -26.39 -27.29
C THR A 155 -3.37 -25.23 -28.23
N PHE A 156 -3.42 -25.49 -29.54
CA PHE A 156 -3.86 -24.52 -30.54
C PHE A 156 -5.33 -24.70 -30.92
N ILE A 157 -5.96 -25.82 -30.53
CA ILE A 157 -7.29 -26.24 -30.93
C ILE A 157 -8.29 -25.76 -29.88
N HIS A 158 -9.02 -24.68 -30.19
CA HIS A 158 -10.10 -24.19 -29.34
C HIS A 158 -11.46 -24.43 -30.00
N GLN A 159 -12.36 -25.17 -29.36
CA GLN A 159 -13.73 -25.28 -29.84
C GLN A 159 -14.56 -24.04 -29.48
N VAL A 160 -15.05 -23.34 -30.49
CA VAL A 160 -15.95 -22.19 -30.34
C VAL A 160 -17.18 -22.43 -31.21
N PHE A 161 -18.34 -22.63 -30.57
CA PHE A 161 -19.63 -22.91 -31.22
C PHE A 161 -19.63 -24.12 -32.18
N GLY A 162 -18.94 -25.21 -31.81
CA GLY A 162 -18.85 -26.41 -32.67
C GLY A 162 -17.92 -26.23 -33.88
N ARG A 163 -17.16 -25.14 -33.95
CA ARG A 163 -16.06 -24.94 -34.90
C ARG A 163 -14.72 -25.00 -34.18
N THR A 164 -13.76 -25.69 -34.78
CA THR A 164 -12.37 -25.68 -34.34
C THR A 164 -11.70 -24.38 -34.79
N LEU A 165 -11.37 -23.51 -33.84
CA LEU A 165 -10.56 -22.32 -34.06
C LEU A 165 -9.12 -22.60 -33.65
N LEU A 166 -8.20 -22.26 -34.54
CA LEU A 166 -6.77 -22.30 -34.26
C LEU A 166 -6.34 -20.94 -33.72
N ARG A 167 -5.74 -20.90 -32.52
CA ARG A 167 -5.30 -19.65 -31.89
C ARG A 167 -3.84 -19.72 -31.45
N PRO A 168 -3.04 -18.67 -31.68
CA PRO A 168 -1.68 -18.63 -31.16
C PRO A 168 -1.69 -18.42 -29.63
N SER A 169 -0.96 -19.26 -28.91
CA SER A 169 -0.74 -19.17 -27.46
C SER A 169 0.72 -18.82 -27.09
N SER A 170 1.66 -18.93 -28.03
CA SER A 170 3.07 -18.56 -27.84
C SER A 170 3.74 -19.38 -26.72
N THR A 171 4.51 -18.74 -25.84
CA THR A 171 5.11 -19.35 -24.64
C THR A 171 4.13 -19.47 -23.47
N PHE A 172 2.89 -19.00 -23.60
CA PHE A 172 1.89 -19.09 -22.54
C PHE A 172 1.15 -20.43 -22.60
N ILE A 173 0.58 -20.83 -21.47
CA ILE A 173 -0.32 -21.99 -21.38
C ILE A 173 -1.64 -21.69 -22.08
N ASP A 174 -2.14 -20.46 -21.92
CA ASP A 174 -3.42 -20.03 -22.45
C ASP A 174 -3.30 -18.77 -23.32
N THR A 175 -4.06 -18.76 -24.42
CA THR A 175 -4.09 -17.66 -25.40
C THR A 175 -4.63 -16.36 -24.80
N THR A 176 -5.50 -16.42 -23.78
CA THR A 176 -5.99 -15.22 -23.08
C THR A 176 -4.88 -14.57 -22.29
N THR A 177 -4.07 -15.34 -21.55
CA THR A 177 -2.93 -14.79 -20.80
C THR A 177 -1.93 -14.08 -21.72
N ALA A 178 -1.57 -14.71 -22.85
CA ALA A 178 -0.73 -14.08 -23.87
C ALA A 178 -1.35 -12.77 -24.40
N SER A 179 -2.66 -12.78 -24.65
CA SER A 179 -3.38 -11.61 -25.16
C SER A 179 -3.46 -10.48 -24.14
N SER A 180 -3.62 -10.78 -22.86
CA SER A 180 -3.58 -9.81 -21.76
C SER A 180 -2.22 -9.13 -21.67
N PHE A 181 -1.14 -9.91 -21.74
CA PHE A 181 0.23 -9.40 -21.75
C PHE A 181 0.49 -8.46 -22.92
N VAL A 182 0.05 -8.86 -24.12
CA VAL A 182 0.16 -8.06 -25.34
C VAL A 182 -0.73 -6.81 -25.28
N THR A 183 -1.91 -6.87 -24.65
CA THR A 183 -2.80 -5.73 -24.43
C THR A 183 -2.13 -4.64 -23.58
N ILE A 184 -1.46 -5.04 -22.50
CA ILE A 184 -0.65 -4.13 -21.66
C ILE A 184 0.44 -3.46 -22.52
N ALA A 185 1.17 -4.25 -23.31
CA ALA A 185 2.22 -3.74 -24.18
C ALA A 185 1.70 -2.74 -25.23
N ILE A 186 0.53 -2.99 -25.82
CA ILE A 186 -0.13 -2.09 -26.76
C ILE A 186 -0.41 -0.74 -26.09
N LEU A 187 -1.06 -0.75 -24.92
CA LEU A 187 -1.44 0.48 -24.22
C LEU A 187 -0.24 1.29 -23.75
N LEU A 188 0.78 0.64 -23.20
CA LEU A 188 2.04 1.30 -22.81
C LEU A 188 2.76 1.87 -24.03
N SER A 189 2.87 1.10 -25.10
CA SER A 189 3.56 1.53 -26.33
C SER A 189 2.88 2.73 -26.97
N LEU A 190 1.54 2.79 -26.96
CA LEU A 190 0.79 3.92 -27.47
C LEU A 190 1.14 5.23 -26.75
N GLY A 191 1.09 5.25 -25.42
CA GLY A 191 1.41 6.45 -24.65
C GLY A 191 2.86 6.89 -24.80
N PHE A 192 3.79 5.94 -24.73
CA PHE A 192 5.22 6.24 -24.86
C PHE A 192 5.61 6.65 -26.28
N LEU A 193 4.97 6.09 -27.32
CA LEU A 193 5.17 6.48 -28.71
C LEU A 193 4.78 7.95 -28.93
N LEU A 194 3.66 8.36 -28.35
CA LEU A 194 3.17 9.74 -28.45
C LEU A 194 4.00 10.71 -27.58
N ALA A 195 4.63 10.22 -26.52
CA ALA A 195 5.42 11.03 -25.60
C ALA A 195 6.90 11.20 -26.02
N THR A 196 7.46 10.24 -26.76
CA THR A 196 8.89 10.23 -27.12
C THR A 196 9.21 11.14 -28.31
N ARG A 197 10.42 11.71 -28.30
CA ARG A 197 11.01 12.45 -29.43
C ARG A 197 12.06 11.63 -30.18
N SER A 198 12.49 10.48 -29.65
CA SER A 198 13.55 9.67 -30.25
C SER A 198 13.03 8.89 -31.46
N ARG A 199 13.59 9.13 -32.66
CA ARG A 199 13.21 8.42 -33.89
C ARG A 199 13.38 6.91 -33.76
N ARG A 200 14.46 6.45 -33.12
CA ARG A 200 14.73 5.01 -32.89
C ARG A 200 13.67 4.38 -31.99
N GLN A 201 13.32 5.02 -30.88
CA GLN A 201 12.27 4.52 -29.98
C GLN A 201 10.90 4.52 -30.69
N ARG A 202 10.58 5.54 -31.49
CA ARG A 202 9.33 5.58 -32.25
C ARG A 202 9.20 4.40 -33.21
N LEU A 203 10.25 4.11 -34.00
CA LEU A 203 10.26 2.98 -34.92
C LEU A 203 10.06 1.66 -34.18
N PHE A 204 10.77 1.47 -33.06
CA PHE A 204 10.61 0.28 -32.23
C PHE A 204 9.18 0.14 -31.68
N LEU A 205 8.61 1.19 -31.09
CA LEU A 205 7.26 1.14 -30.52
C LEU A 205 6.17 0.95 -31.59
N VAL A 206 6.38 1.45 -32.81
CA VAL A 206 5.49 1.16 -33.96
C VAL A 206 5.56 -0.32 -34.33
N ALA A 207 6.76 -0.91 -34.37
CA ALA A 207 6.92 -2.34 -34.63
C ALA A 207 6.23 -3.18 -33.56
N VAL A 208 6.41 -2.85 -32.27
CA VAL A 208 5.71 -3.49 -31.15
C VAL A 208 4.19 -3.40 -31.36
N LEU A 209 3.64 -2.19 -31.54
CA LEU A 209 2.20 -1.99 -31.75
C LEU A 209 1.66 -2.82 -32.91
N THR A 210 2.33 -2.79 -34.06
CA THR A 210 1.88 -3.46 -35.28
C THR A 210 1.81 -4.98 -35.09
N VAL A 211 2.92 -5.57 -34.64
CA VAL A 211 3.03 -7.03 -34.48
C VAL A 211 2.10 -7.51 -33.36
N SER A 212 2.04 -6.76 -32.24
CA SER A 212 1.17 -7.06 -31.11
C SER A 212 -0.32 -6.97 -31.47
N LEU A 213 -0.75 -5.99 -32.26
CA LEU A 213 -2.15 -5.87 -32.69
C LEU A 213 -2.57 -7.04 -33.59
N VAL A 214 -1.69 -7.51 -34.48
CA VAL A 214 -1.97 -8.69 -35.32
C VAL A 214 -2.11 -9.94 -34.46
N PHE A 215 -1.19 -10.15 -33.50
CA PHE A 215 -1.25 -11.29 -32.58
C PHE A 215 -2.53 -11.27 -31.75
N PHE A 216 -2.86 -10.10 -31.20
CA PHE A 216 -4.08 -9.87 -30.43
C PHE A 216 -5.35 -10.16 -31.25
N ALA A 217 -5.40 -9.73 -32.52
CA ALA A 217 -6.54 -10.04 -33.38
C ALA A 217 -6.68 -11.55 -33.63
N MET A 218 -5.56 -12.23 -33.89
CA MET A 218 -5.53 -13.67 -34.12
C MET A 218 -5.91 -14.50 -32.88
N SER A 219 -5.59 -14.02 -31.68
CA SER A 219 -5.95 -14.72 -30.44
C SER A 219 -7.47 -14.77 -30.21
N SER A 220 -8.21 -13.79 -30.75
CA SER A 220 -9.66 -13.67 -30.58
C SER A 220 -10.13 -13.74 -29.12
N SER A 221 -9.27 -13.33 -28.17
CA SER A 221 -9.58 -13.41 -26.74
C SER A 221 -10.60 -12.33 -26.32
N ARG A 222 -11.79 -12.76 -25.88
CA ARG A 222 -12.91 -11.86 -25.53
C ARG A 222 -12.56 -10.93 -24.37
N SER A 223 -11.95 -11.46 -23.32
CA SER A 223 -11.58 -10.69 -22.14
C SER A 223 -10.47 -9.69 -22.46
N ALA A 224 -9.50 -10.06 -23.30
CA ALA A 224 -8.48 -9.14 -23.77
C ALA A 224 -9.06 -8.04 -24.69
N ILE A 225 -10.06 -8.35 -25.52
CA ILE A 225 -10.82 -7.34 -26.30
C ILE A 225 -11.52 -6.33 -25.40
N LEU A 226 -12.22 -6.79 -24.37
CA LEU A 226 -12.83 -5.90 -23.38
C LEU A 226 -11.78 -5.07 -22.62
N GLY A 227 -10.69 -5.70 -22.20
CA GLY A 227 -9.56 -5.05 -21.53
C GLY A 227 -8.94 -3.94 -22.38
N LEU A 228 -8.60 -4.23 -23.63
CA LEU A 228 -8.05 -3.25 -24.57
C LEU A 228 -9.05 -2.10 -24.83
N GLY A 229 -10.33 -2.43 -25.02
CA GLY A 229 -11.40 -1.44 -25.23
C GLY A 229 -11.52 -0.47 -24.05
N VAL A 230 -11.61 -0.98 -22.82
CA VAL A 230 -11.66 -0.13 -21.61
C VAL A 230 -10.37 0.65 -21.44
N GLY A 231 -9.20 0.03 -21.64
CA GLY A 231 -7.91 0.71 -21.58
C GLY A 231 -7.83 1.88 -22.56
N LEU A 232 -8.27 1.71 -23.80
CA LEU A 232 -8.29 2.77 -24.81
C LEU A 232 -9.31 3.88 -24.45
N LEU A 233 -10.46 3.55 -23.86
CA LEU A 233 -11.41 4.55 -23.36
C LEU A 233 -10.83 5.38 -22.21
N VAL A 234 -10.14 4.73 -21.26
CA VAL A 234 -9.42 5.42 -20.17
C VAL A 234 -8.33 6.32 -20.75
N PHE A 235 -7.53 5.82 -21.70
CA PHE A 235 -6.47 6.57 -22.34
C PHE A 235 -7.02 7.80 -23.07
N THR A 236 -8.06 7.61 -23.88
CA THR A 236 -8.65 8.67 -24.70
C THR A 236 -9.40 9.69 -23.85
N GLY A 237 -10.26 9.25 -22.93
CA GLY A 237 -10.98 10.12 -22.00
C GLY A 237 -10.04 11.00 -21.17
N ALA A 238 -8.98 10.40 -20.61
CA ALA A 238 -8.00 11.14 -19.83
C ALA A 238 -7.16 12.13 -20.67
N ASN A 239 -7.05 11.96 -21.99
CA ASN A 239 -6.33 12.88 -22.87
C ASN A 239 -7.22 13.87 -23.63
N LEU A 240 -8.53 13.60 -23.76
CA LEU A 240 -9.55 14.50 -24.33
C LEU A 240 -9.75 15.76 -23.47
N LEU A 241 -9.61 15.62 -22.15
CA LEU A 241 -9.59 16.73 -21.19
C LEU A 241 -8.32 17.60 -21.29
N GLY A 242 -7.53 17.47 -22.36
CA GLY A 242 -6.24 18.13 -22.56
C GLY A 242 -6.17 18.99 -23.82
N ARG A 243 -5.03 19.68 -24.01
CA ARG A 243 -4.75 20.52 -25.19
C ARG A 243 -4.23 19.72 -26.40
N ILE A 244 -4.54 18.43 -26.50
CA ILE A 244 -4.08 17.55 -27.59
C ILE A 244 -5.13 17.56 -28.72
N ASN A 245 -4.74 17.20 -29.96
CA ASN A 245 -5.64 17.11 -31.10
C ASN A 245 -6.82 16.16 -30.82
N LYS A 246 -7.98 16.74 -30.48
CA LYS A 246 -9.17 16.04 -30.01
C LYS A 246 -9.75 15.08 -31.06
N ARG A 247 -9.55 15.36 -32.36
CA ARG A 247 -10.13 14.56 -33.45
C ARG A 247 -9.64 13.11 -33.43
N LEU A 248 -8.34 12.90 -33.25
CA LEU A 248 -7.76 11.55 -33.16
C LEU A 248 -8.34 10.77 -31.98
N PHE A 249 -8.44 11.41 -30.80
CA PHE A 249 -8.94 10.75 -29.60
C PHE A 249 -10.44 10.44 -29.67
N ILE A 250 -11.25 11.30 -30.29
CA ILE A 250 -12.68 11.02 -30.53
C ILE A 250 -12.83 9.81 -31.46
N ILE A 251 -12.04 9.71 -32.54
CA ILE A 251 -12.08 8.56 -33.45
C ILE A 251 -11.72 7.28 -32.71
N VAL A 252 -10.60 7.28 -31.96
CA VAL A 252 -10.18 6.10 -31.18
C VAL A 252 -11.24 5.72 -30.14
N ALA A 253 -11.78 6.68 -29.39
CA ALA A 253 -12.82 6.42 -28.40
C ALA A 253 -14.10 5.83 -29.02
N THR A 254 -14.51 6.35 -30.19
CA THR A 254 -15.69 5.85 -30.92
C THR A 254 -15.47 4.42 -31.39
N ILE A 255 -14.32 4.13 -32.00
CA ILE A 255 -13.97 2.77 -32.44
C ILE A 255 -13.91 1.82 -31.24
N SER A 256 -13.26 2.22 -30.13
CA SER A 256 -13.19 1.41 -28.91
C SER A 256 -14.57 1.13 -28.32
N LEU A 257 -15.47 2.12 -28.29
CA LEU A 257 -16.84 1.95 -27.83
C LEU A 257 -17.62 1.00 -28.74
N LEU A 258 -17.52 1.14 -30.07
CA LEU A 258 -18.17 0.26 -31.03
C LEU A 258 -17.68 -1.19 -30.91
N VAL A 259 -16.36 -1.40 -30.77
CA VAL A 259 -15.78 -2.73 -30.54
C VAL A 259 -16.28 -3.32 -29.22
N LEU A 260 -16.38 -2.52 -28.17
CA LEU A 260 -16.87 -2.96 -26.87
C LEU A 260 -18.35 -3.35 -26.93
N LEU A 261 -19.21 -2.52 -27.53
CA LEU A 261 -20.63 -2.81 -27.73
C LEU A 261 -20.83 -4.06 -28.60
N ALA A 262 -20.07 -4.20 -29.68
CA ALA A 262 -20.09 -5.40 -30.52
C ALA A 262 -19.65 -6.66 -29.76
N THR A 263 -18.63 -6.54 -28.90
CA THR A 263 -18.14 -7.66 -28.07
C THR A 263 -19.15 -8.06 -27.01
N VAL A 264 -19.80 -7.09 -26.35
CA VAL A 264 -20.89 -7.34 -25.38
C VAL A 264 -22.10 -7.94 -26.07
N GLY A 265 -22.50 -7.43 -27.24
CA GLY A 265 -23.54 -8.01 -28.08
C GLY A 265 -23.21 -9.46 -28.45
N TRP A 266 -21.99 -9.72 -28.90
CA TRP A 266 -21.52 -11.07 -29.22
C TRP A 266 -21.52 -12.02 -28.01
N LEU A 267 -21.19 -11.52 -26.82
CA LEU A 267 -21.30 -12.28 -25.56
C LEU A 267 -22.76 -12.63 -25.25
N SER A 268 -23.72 -11.74 -25.52
CA SER A 268 -25.14 -11.96 -25.26
C SER A 268 -25.81 -12.95 -26.24
N THR A 269 -25.35 -13.02 -27.48
CA THR A 269 -25.91 -13.90 -28.54
C THR A 269 -25.24 -15.27 -28.61
N ALA A 270 -24.13 -15.47 -27.89
CA ALA A 270 -23.45 -16.74 -27.80
C ALA A 270 -24.38 -17.81 -27.18
N LYS A 271 -24.75 -18.86 -27.94
CA LYS A 271 -25.57 -19.98 -27.44
C LYS A 271 -25.13 -20.39 -26.02
N ILE A 272 -26.11 -20.42 -25.11
CA ILE A 272 -26.00 -20.65 -23.66
C ILE A 272 -25.30 -21.99 -23.29
N ARG A 273 -25.09 -22.90 -24.26
CA ARG A 273 -24.47 -24.23 -24.05
C ARG A 273 -23.10 -24.36 -24.74
N THR A 274 -22.10 -23.63 -24.28
CA THR A 274 -20.68 -23.97 -24.53
C THR A 274 -20.06 -24.45 -23.23
N VAL A 275 -19.12 -25.40 -23.31
CA VAL A 275 -18.40 -25.95 -22.14
C VAL A 275 -17.84 -24.84 -21.25
N SER A 276 -17.26 -23.79 -21.84
CA SER A 276 -16.74 -22.63 -21.12
C SER A 276 -17.80 -21.85 -20.32
N ASN A 277 -19.04 -21.73 -20.82
CA ASN A 277 -20.10 -21.03 -20.12
C ASN A 277 -20.65 -21.85 -18.94
N ILE A 278 -20.73 -23.18 -19.08
CA ILE A 278 -21.12 -24.09 -18.00
C ILE A 278 -20.09 -24.05 -16.88
N LEU A 279 -18.81 -24.17 -17.21
CA LEU A 279 -17.71 -24.06 -16.26
C LEU A 279 -17.75 -22.74 -15.47
N ARG A 280 -18.05 -21.60 -16.12
CA ARG A 280 -18.22 -20.31 -15.42
C ARG A 280 -19.31 -20.32 -14.35
N ILE A 281 -20.43 -21.00 -14.62
CA ILE A 281 -21.53 -21.13 -13.64
C ILE A 281 -21.06 -22.01 -12.48
N GLU A 282 -20.43 -23.15 -12.76
CA GLU A 282 -19.89 -24.05 -11.73
C GLU A 282 -18.83 -23.34 -10.86
N TYR A 283 -17.89 -22.60 -11.44
CA TYR A 283 -16.91 -21.80 -10.70
C TYR A 283 -17.55 -20.72 -9.84
N THR A 284 -18.60 -20.07 -10.34
CA THR A 284 -19.32 -19.04 -9.56
C THR A 284 -20.03 -19.66 -8.37
N GLN A 285 -20.67 -20.81 -8.57
CA GLN A 285 -21.30 -21.57 -7.48
C GLN A 285 -20.26 -22.04 -6.46
N GLY A 286 -19.11 -22.56 -6.94
CA GLY A 286 -18.00 -23.00 -6.08
C GLY A 286 -17.43 -21.86 -5.25
N ALA A 287 -17.18 -20.70 -5.86
CA ALA A 287 -16.73 -19.51 -5.14
C ALA A 287 -17.71 -19.10 -4.03
N PHE A 288 -19.03 -19.15 -4.30
CA PHE A 288 -20.04 -18.81 -3.33
C PHE A 288 -20.13 -19.83 -2.19
N GLN A 289 -20.01 -21.13 -2.49
CA GLN A 289 -19.97 -22.18 -1.46
C GLN A 289 -18.71 -22.07 -0.58
N MET A 290 -17.55 -21.75 -1.16
CA MET A 290 -16.32 -21.47 -0.39
C MET A 290 -16.49 -20.24 0.51
N PHE A 291 -17.06 -19.17 -0.04
CA PHE A 291 -17.40 -17.97 0.73
C PHE A 291 -18.36 -18.29 1.90
N GLN A 292 -19.36 -19.12 1.69
CA GLN A 292 -20.31 -19.51 2.74
C GLN A 292 -19.65 -20.29 3.90
N ARG A 293 -18.53 -21.00 3.66
CA ARG A 293 -17.79 -21.71 4.72
C ARG A 293 -17.16 -20.75 5.74
N ASN A 294 -16.66 -19.61 5.27
CA ASN A 294 -16.13 -18.56 6.13
C ASN A 294 -16.31 -17.19 5.45
N PRO A 295 -17.44 -16.50 5.67
CA PRO A 295 -17.75 -15.27 4.96
C PRO A 295 -16.74 -14.14 5.20
N LEU A 296 -16.06 -14.13 6.35
CA LEU A 296 -15.12 -13.06 6.71
C LEU A 296 -13.74 -13.24 6.07
N LEU A 297 -13.16 -14.45 6.19
CA LEU A 297 -11.76 -14.71 5.83
C LEU A 297 -11.59 -15.75 4.70
N GLY A 298 -12.69 -16.34 4.22
CA GLY A 298 -12.68 -17.34 3.16
C GLY A 298 -12.00 -18.66 3.58
N ILE A 299 -11.72 -19.48 2.58
CA ILE A 299 -11.10 -20.80 2.74
C ILE A 299 -9.57 -20.76 2.79
N GLY A 300 -8.97 -19.57 2.90
CA GLY A 300 -7.52 -19.37 2.81
C GLY A 300 -7.05 -19.01 1.40
N VAL A 301 -6.17 -18.00 1.31
CA VAL A 301 -5.54 -17.60 0.04
C VAL A 301 -4.83 -18.79 -0.65
N GLY A 302 -4.99 -18.93 -1.96
CA GLY A 302 -4.39 -20.02 -2.75
C GLY A 302 -5.10 -21.37 -2.72
N ASN A 303 -6.26 -21.49 -2.04
CA ASN A 303 -6.98 -22.76 -1.87
C ASN A 303 -8.15 -22.96 -2.84
N PHE A 304 -8.43 -22.00 -3.73
CA PHE A 304 -9.60 -22.08 -4.59
C PHE A 304 -9.61 -23.37 -5.40
N GLU A 305 -8.52 -23.71 -6.09
CA GLU A 305 -8.43 -24.89 -6.95
C GLU A 305 -8.47 -26.21 -6.14
N ALA A 306 -7.74 -26.27 -5.02
CA ALA A 306 -7.70 -27.44 -4.14
C ALA A 306 -9.10 -27.73 -3.58
N CYS A 307 -9.80 -26.69 -3.13
CA CYS A 307 -11.15 -26.83 -2.58
C CYS A 307 -12.19 -27.07 -3.69
N TYR A 308 -12.03 -26.48 -4.89
CA TYR A 308 -12.98 -26.63 -5.99
C TYR A 308 -13.15 -28.09 -6.42
N THR A 309 -12.03 -28.81 -6.53
CA THR A 309 -12.01 -30.22 -6.94
C THR A 309 -12.74 -31.10 -5.94
N GLU A 310 -12.63 -30.80 -4.64
CA GLU A 310 -13.27 -31.56 -3.56
C GLU A 310 -14.76 -31.21 -3.41
N VAL A 311 -15.12 -29.93 -3.53
CA VAL A 311 -16.47 -29.43 -3.23
C VAL A 311 -17.48 -29.74 -4.33
N LEU A 312 -17.09 -29.62 -5.60
CA LEU A 312 -18.04 -29.68 -6.72
C LEU A 312 -17.96 -30.96 -7.56
N ARG A 313 -16.98 -31.85 -7.33
CA ARG A 313 -16.71 -33.04 -8.17
C ARG A 313 -16.92 -32.72 -9.66
N PRO A 314 -16.22 -31.70 -10.19
CA PRO A 314 -16.54 -31.11 -11.48
C PRO A 314 -16.48 -32.13 -12.61
N THR A 315 -17.28 -31.89 -13.66
CA THR A 315 -17.29 -32.72 -14.87
C THR A 315 -15.93 -32.74 -15.59
N GLN A 316 -15.01 -31.83 -15.27
CA GLN A 316 -13.62 -31.80 -15.71
C GLN A 316 -12.66 -31.63 -14.53
N ALA A 317 -11.56 -32.39 -14.54
CA ALA A 317 -10.61 -32.50 -13.42
C ALA A 317 -9.73 -31.27 -13.16
N HIS A 318 -9.71 -30.28 -14.06
CA HIS A 318 -8.83 -29.12 -13.95
C HIS A 318 -9.56 -27.84 -14.33
N GLY A 319 -9.57 -26.88 -13.42
CA GLY A 319 -9.60 -25.49 -13.84
C GLY A 319 -9.77 -24.48 -12.72
N TYR A 320 -9.30 -23.29 -13.04
CA TYR A 320 -9.21 -22.13 -12.16
C TYR A 320 -10.50 -21.33 -12.21
N SER A 321 -10.75 -20.52 -11.19
CA SER A 321 -11.82 -19.53 -11.27
C SER A 321 -11.60 -18.64 -12.51
N HIS A 322 -12.63 -18.44 -13.32
CA HIS A 322 -12.56 -17.51 -14.44
C HIS A 322 -12.64 -16.04 -13.98
N SER A 323 -12.51 -15.72 -12.69
CA SER A 323 -12.60 -14.34 -12.20
C SER A 323 -11.80 -14.13 -10.92
N ILE A 324 -10.81 -13.23 -10.94
CA ILE A 324 -9.99 -12.98 -9.74
C ILE A 324 -10.82 -12.50 -8.55
N PHE A 325 -11.93 -11.81 -8.80
CA PHE A 325 -12.82 -11.30 -7.74
C PHE A 325 -13.58 -12.44 -7.05
N LEU A 326 -13.97 -13.47 -7.80
CA LEU A 326 -14.57 -14.68 -7.24
C LEU A 326 -13.53 -15.48 -6.46
N THR A 327 -12.28 -15.52 -6.94
CA THR A 327 -11.16 -16.10 -6.18
C THR A 327 -10.97 -15.36 -4.86
N TRP A 328 -10.86 -14.03 -4.87
CA TRP A 328 -10.73 -13.24 -3.63
C TRP A 328 -11.90 -13.47 -2.69
N LEU A 329 -13.13 -13.49 -3.20
CA LEU A 329 -14.32 -13.74 -2.39
C LEU A 329 -14.29 -15.14 -1.73
N GLY A 330 -13.95 -16.18 -2.49
CA GLY A 330 -13.91 -17.55 -1.97
C GLY A 330 -12.74 -17.78 -1.00
N GLU A 331 -11.54 -17.32 -1.37
CA GLU A 331 -10.31 -17.61 -0.62
C GLU A 331 -10.09 -16.69 0.57
N THR A 332 -10.47 -15.42 0.46
CA THR A 332 -10.16 -14.39 1.47
C THR A 332 -11.41 -13.74 2.07
N GLY A 333 -12.60 -14.21 1.69
CA GLY A 333 -13.87 -13.73 2.19
C GLY A 333 -14.19 -12.29 1.75
N ILE A 334 -15.19 -11.70 2.41
CA ILE A 334 -15.59 -10.31 2.13
C ILE A 334 -14.48 -9.31 2.48
N LEU A 335 -13.67 -9.59 3.52
CA LEU A 335 -12.59 -8.69 3.92
C LEU A 335 -11.52 -8.62 2.84
N GLY A 336 -11.07 -9.76 2.32
CA GLY A 336 -10.03 -9.76 1.29
C GLY A 336 -10.53 -9.23 -0.05
N LEU A 337 -11.79 -9.50 -0.42
CA LEU A 337 -12.40 -8.86 -1.59
C LEU A 337 -12.41 -7.33 -1.46
N LEU A 338 -12.92 -6.80 -0.34
CA LEU A 338 -13.01 -5.35 -0.12
C LEU A 338 -11.65 -4.67 -0.09
N VAL A 339 -10.66 -5.29 0.55
CA VAL A 339 -9.31 -4.74 0.62
C VAL A 339 -8.64 -4.71 -0.75
N ASN A 340 -8.77 -5.78 -1.55
CA ASN A 340 -8.23 -5.82 -2.91
C ASN A 340 -8.95 -4.83 -3.85
N LEU A 341 -10.28 -4.72 -3.76
CA LEU A 341 -11.05 -3.68 -4.47
C LEU A 341 -10.64 -2.28 -4.03
N GLY A 342 -10.38 -2.09 -2.75
CA GLY A 342 -9.84 -0.85 -2.18
C GLY A 342 -8.49 -0.48 -2.80
N LEU A 343 -7.56 -1.43 -2.94
CA LEU A 343 -6.28 -1.22 -3.61
C LEU A 343 -6.49 -0.80 -5.08
N VAL A 344 -7.31 -1.56 -5.83
CA VAL A 344 -7.61 -1.25 -7.24
C VAL A 344 -8.22 0.14 -7.38
N GLY A 345 -9.21 0.47 -6.55
CA GLY A 345 -9.85 1.78 -6.52
C GLY A 345 -8.87 2.90 -6.17
N ALA A 346 -8.03 2.70 -5.15
CA ALA A 346 -7.02 3.67 -4.74
C ALA A 346 -6.01 3.96 -5.87
N VAL A 347 -5.56 2.93 -6.59
CA VAL A 347 -4.66 3.08 -7.74
C VAL A 347 -5.33 3.86 -8.86
N ILE A 348 -6.55 3.48 -9.24
CA ILE A 348 -7.30 4.14 -10.33
C ILE A 348 -7.58 5.60 -9.98
N LEU A 349 -8.07 5.88 -8.76
CA LEU A 349 -8.38 7.24 -8.31
C LEU A 349 -7.12 8.09 -8.23
N PHE A 350 -6.05 7.55 -7.64
CA PHE A 350 -4.78 8.26 -7.51
C PHE A 350 -4.18 8.58 -8.88
N LEU A 351 -3.93 7.56 -9.72
CA LEU A 351 -3.34 7.77 -11.04
C LEU A 351 -4.26 8.57 -11.96
N GLY A 352 -5.58 8.37 -11.86
CA GLY A 352 -6.56 9.18 -12.59
C GLY A 352 -6.45 10.65 -12.23
N ARG A 353 -6.47 10.97 -10.94
CA ARG A 353 -6.29 12.34 -10.44
C ARG A 353 -4.95 12.94 -10.84
N GLU A 354 -3.87 12.21 -10.63
CA GLU A 354 -2.52 12.70 -10.91
C GLU A 354 -2.27 12.85 -12.42
N SER A 355 -2.70 11.91 -13.24
CA SER A 355 -2.54 12.00 -14.70
C SER A 355 -3.30 13.19 -15.32
N LEU A 356 -4.35 13.69 -14.66
CA LEU A 356 -5.13 14.85 -15.09
C LEU A 356 -4.57 16.19 -14.62
N LYS A 357 -3.61 16.22 -13.68
CA LYS A 357 -3.03 17.50 -13.22
C LYS A 357 -2.31 18.20 -14.37
N TYR A 358 -2.79 19.41 -14.67
CA TYR A 358 -2.34 20.24 -15.79
C TYR A 358 -0.82 20.54 -15.77
N GLN A 359 -0.21 20.48 -14.59
CA GLN A 359 1.17 20.90 -14.34
C GLN A 359 2.23 19.96 -14.96
N PHE A 360 1.90 18.69 -15.24
CA PHE A 360 2.88 17.69 -15.71
C PHE A 360 3.30 17.86 -17.18
N GLY A 361 2.53 18.61 -17.98
CA GLY A 361 2.77 18.78 -19.41
C GLY A 361 2.44 17.52 -20.24
N THR A 362 2.31 17.70 -21.57
CA THR A 362 1.77 16.67 -22.48
C THR A 362 2.52 15.33 -22.46
N PRO A 363 3.87 15.27 -22.46
CA PRO A 363 4.58 14.00 -22.47
C PRO A 363 4.38 13.16 -21.21
N TRP A 364 4.25 13.77 -20.03
CA TRP A 364 3.99 13.04 -18.80
C TRP A 364 2.54 12.59 -18.70
N ARG A 365 1.60 13.43 -19.12
CA ARG A 365 0.19 13.04 -19.24
C ARG A 365 0.02 11.78 -20.08
N LEU A 366 0.65 11.72 -21.26
CA LEU A 366 0.59 10.56 -22.13
C LEU A 366 1.18 9.28 -21.49
N ARG A 367 2.33 9.39 -20.82
CA ARG A 367 2.94 8.26 -20.11
C ARG A 367 2.08 7.78 -18.94
N LEU A 368 1.64 8.68 -18.06
CA LEU A 368 0.82 8.33 -16.88
C LEU A 368 -0.55 7.76 -17.27
N THR A 369 -1.21 8.36 -18.26
CA THR A 369 -2.48 7.83 -18.77
C THR A 369 -2.33 6.47 -19.42
N SER A 370 -1.21 6.18 -20.10
CA SER A 370 -0.97 4.81 -20.61
C SER A 370 -0.74 3.77 -19.53
N LEU A 371 -0.05 4.15 -18.43
CA LEU A 371 0.13 3.28 -17.26
C LEU A 371 -1.21 2.99 -16.57
N LEU A 372 -2.03 4.02 -16.37
CA LEU A 372 -3.40 3.88 -15.85
C LEU A 372 -4.27 3.01 -16.77
N SER A 373 -4.15 3.19 -18.08
CA SER A 373 -4.92 2.45 -19.09
C SER A 373 -4.54 0.97 -19.09
N ALA A 374 -3.23 0.67 -19.03
CA ALA A 374 -2.73 -0.70 -18.91
C ALA A 374 -3.21 -1.38 -17.62
N PHE A 375 -3.21 -0.64 -16.50
CA PHE A 375 -3.73 -1.14 -15.22
C PHE A 375 -5.24 -1.41 -15.29
N ALA A 376 -6.02 -0.50 -15.85
CA ALA A 376 -7.46 -0.68 -16.04
C ALA A 376 -7.78 -1.87 -16.96
N ALA A 377 -7.05 -2.02 -18.06
CA ALA A 377 -7.19 -3.16 -18.97
C ALA A 377 -6.90 -4.50 -18.28
N LEU A 378 -5.86 -4.55 -17.43
CA LEU A 378 -5.54 -5.73 -16.64
C LEU A 378 -6.66 -6.08 -15.65
N VAL A 379 -7.20 -5.09 -14.92
CA VAL A 379 -8.32 -5.28 -13.99
C VAL A 379 -9.56 -5.84 -14.70
N VAL A 380 -9.91 -5.28 -15.86
CA VAL A 380 -11.06 -5.74 -16.66
C VAL A 380 -10.82 -7.15 -17.21
N THR A 381 -9.61 -7.45 -17.64
CA THR A 381 -9.29 -8.79 -18.13
C THR A 381 -9.37 -9.82 -17.01
N ASN A 382 -8.90 -9.47 -15.82
CA ASN A 382 -8.95 -10.31 -14.62
C ASN A 382 -10.39 -10.56 -14.10
N LEU A 383 -11.37 -9.76 -14.53
CA LEU A 383 -12.79 -10.03 -14.26
C LEU A 383 -13.27 -11.33 -14.91
N PHE A 384 -12.66 -11.70 -16.04
CA PHE A 384 -13.08 -12.82 -16.89
C PHE A 384 -12.00 -13.89 -17.08
N HIS A 385 -10.81 -13.70 -16.50
CA HIS A 385 -9.72 -14.69 -16.52
C HIS A 385 -8.78 -14.47 -15.32
N ALA A 386 -8.78 -15.35 -14.32
CA ALA A 386 -8.02 -15.12 -13.07
C ALA A 386 -6.51 -15.47 -13.16
N HIS A 387 -6.00 -15.91 -14.32
CA HIS A 387 -4.66 -16.47 -14.42
C HIS A 387 -3.57 -15.38 -14.54
N TYR A 388 -2.58 -15.41 -13.63
CA TYR A 388 -1.30 -14.67 -13.64
C TYR A 388 -1.35 -13.13 -13.69
N GLY A 389 -2.54 -12.53 -13.73
CA GLY A 389 -2.69 -11.07 -13.73
C GLY A 389 -2.19 -10.38 -12.45
N LEU A 390 -2.06 -11.09 -11.33
CA LEU A 390 -1.52 -10.55 -10.08
C LEU A 390 -0.04 -10.14 -10.22
N GLU A 391 0.78 -10.90 -10.94
CA GLU A 391 2.21 -10.59 -11.09
C GLU A 391 2.41 -9.29 -11.89
N PHE A 392 1.68 -9.13 -12.99
CA PHE A 392 1.68 -7.90 -13.78
C PHE A 392 1.12 -6.71 -13.00
N THR A 393 0.21 -6.94 -12.05
CA THR A 393 -0.35 -5.90 -11.19
C THR A 393 0.76 -5.20 -10.41
N TRP A 394 1.67 -5.97 -9.80
CA TRP A 394 2.78 -5.41 -9.02
C TRP A 394 3.78 -4.62 -9.87
N VAL A 395 4.08 -5.12 -11.07
CA VAL A 395 4.99 -4.42 -11.99
C VAL A 395 4.36 -3.13 -12.49
N LEU A 396 3.11 -3.16 -12.96
CA LEU A 396 2.39 -1.98 -13.41
C LEU A 396 2.21 -0.95 -12.29
N LEU A 397 1.92 -1.41 -11.07
CA LEU A 397 1.83 -0.55 -9.89
C LEU A 397 3.17 0.14 -9.61
N GLY A 398 4.28 -0.60 -9.70
CA GLY A 398 5.64 -0.06 -9.54
C GLY A 398 5.95 0.99 -10.59
N LEU A 399 5.67 0.70 -11.87
CA LEU A 399 5.89 1.63 -12.97
C LEU A 399 5.02 2.88 -12.85
N ALA A 400 3.76 2.74 -12.43
CA ALA A 400 2.84 3.84 -12.28
C ALA A 400 3.25 4.78 -11.13
N VAL A 401 3.65 4.20 -9.99
CA VAL A 401 4.21 4.95 -8.85
C VAL A 401 5.49 5.68 -9.27
N SER A 402 6.45 4.99 -9.89
CA SER A 402 7.69 5.61 -10.37
C SER A 402 7.44 6.74 -11.37
N GLY A 403 6.57 6.51 -12.35
CA GLY A 403 6.19 7.51 -13.33
C GLY A 403 5.58 8.75 -12.69
N TYR A 404 4.72 8.59 -11.68
CA TYR A 404 4.14 9.71 -10.95
C TYR A 404 5.19 10.56 -10.23
N TYR A 405 6.10 9.93 -9.48
CA TYR A 405 7.12 10.66 -8.74
C TYR A 405 8.10 11.40 -9.67
N LEU A 406 8.52 10.77 -10.76
CA LEU A 406 9.34 11.43 -11.77
C LEU A 406 8.61 12.62 -12.42
N ALA A 407 7.30 12.49 -12.68
CA ALA A 407 6.50 13.60 -13.18
C ALA A 407 6.48 14.77 -12.18
N ARG A 408 6.28 14.48 -10.89
CA ARG A 408 6.31 15.47 -9.80
C ARG A 408 7.65 16.18 -9.68
N GLU A 409 8.77 15.46 -9.71
CA GLU A 409 10.10 16.06 -9.67
C GLU A 409 10.37 16.95 -10.89
N SER A 410 9.91 16.53 -12.07
CA SER A 410 10.05 17.33 -13.29
C SER A 410 9.28 18.66 -13.23
N VAL A 411 8.18 18.72 -12.48
CA VAL A 411 7.43 19.96 -12.23
C VAL A 411 8.12 20.82 -11.19
N ALA A 412 8.57 20.21 -10.08
CA ALA A 412 9.27 20.92 -9.01
C ALA A 412 10.55 21.61 -9.50
N SER A 413 11.35 20.91 -10.31
CA SER A 413 12.55 21.44 -10.95
C SER A 413 12.26 22.60 -11.92
N ARG A 414 11.17 22.53 -12.71
CA ARG A 414 10.74 23.63 -13.58
C ARG A 414 10.25 24.86 -12.83
N GLN A 415 9.65 24.68 -11.65
CA GLN A 415 9.10 25.77 -10.83
C GLN A 415 10.13 26.41 -9.89
N GLY A 416 11.41 26.01 -9.95
CA GLY A 416 12.46 26.56 -9.08
C GLY A 416 12.23 26.31 -7.58
N ARG A 417 11.28 25.43 -7.20
CA ARG A 417 11.06 25.04 -5.81
C ARG A 417 12.17 24.08 -5.39
N ALA A 418 13.23 24.66 -4.83
CA ALA A 418 14.18 23.91 -4.02
C ALA A 418 13.41 23.11 -2.94
N SER A 419 13.89 21.90 -2.63
CA SER A 419 13.48 21.17 -1.43
C SER A 419 13.35 22.13 -0.24
N PRO A 420 12.30 22.01 0.59
CA PRO A 420 12.09 22.96 1.68
C PRO A 420 13.35 23.03 2.54
N LYS A 421 13.98 24.22 2.53
CA LYS A 421 15.12 24.53 3.38
C LYS A 421 14.70 24.32 4.83
N ALA A 422 15.46 23.51 5.57
CA ALA A 422 15.36 23.41 7.01
C ALA A 422 15.64 24.80 7.62
N GLY A 423 14.68 25.40 8.32
CA GLY A 423 14.92 26.71 8.94
C GLY A 423 13.74 27.39 9.63
N SER A 424 12.50 27.13 9.22
CA SER A 424 11.31 27.66 9.90
C SER A 424 10.22 26.60 9.91
N GLN A 425 10.08 25.88 11.03
CA GLN A 425 9.16 24.75 11.09
C GLN A 425 7.77 25.24 11.48
N GLU A 426 6.96 25.55 10.47
CA GLU A 426 5.51 25.55 10.68
C GLU A 426 5.06 24.15 11.16
N PRO A 427 4.13 24.08 12.12
CA PRO A 427 3.52 22.82 12.53
C PRO A 427 2.95 22.08 11.32
N VAL A 428 3.17 20.78 11.25
CA VAL A 428 2.55 19.91 10.25
C VAL A 428 1.08 19.72 10.63
N ASP A 429 0.18 20.18 9.78
CA ASP A 429 -1.24 19.92 9.93
C ASP A 429 -1.58 18.45 9.63
N VAL A 430 -2.13 17.76 10.62
CA VAL A 430 -2.70 16.41 10.50
C VAL A 430 -4.18 16.47 10.84
N LEU A 431 -5.01 16.59 9.80
CA LEU A 431 -6.49 16.60 9.89
C LEU A 431 -7.08 17.73 10.78
N GLY A 432 -6.40 18.87 10.86
CA GLY A 432 -6.80 20.04 11.66
C GLY A 432 -6.06 20.18 12.99
N ILE A 433 -5.09 19.31 13.27
CA ILE A 433 -4.23 19.36 14.47
C ILE A 433 -2.80 19.66 14.03
N GLY A 434 -2.25 20.78 14.53
CA GLY A 434 -0.87 21.16 14.33
C GLY A 434 0.08 20.27 15.14
N VAL A 435 1.02 19.62 14.46
CA VAL A 435 2.04 18.76 15.08
C VAL A 435 3.42 19.29 14.73
N ASP A 436 4.22 19.63 15.74
CA ASP A 436 5.56 20.16 15.54
C ASP A 436 6.47 19.12 14.87
N ASN A 437 7.20 19.56 13.84
CA ASN A 437 8.03 18.69 13.01
C ASN A 437 9.42 18.43 13.62
N VAL A 438 9.45 17.92 14.84
CA VAL A 438 10.66 17.82 15.67
C VAL A 438 11.16 16.39 15.85
N THR A 439 12.47 16.23 16.07
CA THR A 439 13.07 15.00 16.64
C THR A 439 12.90 14.96 18.16
N MET A 440 13.24 13.83 18.79
CA MET A 440 13.23 13.73 20.27
C MET A 440 14.15 14.77 20.92
N GLU A 441 15.35 14.97 20.40
CA GLU A 441 16.33 15.95 20.91
C GLU A 441 15.83 17.39 20.74
N GLU A 442 15.23 17.69 19.58
CA GLU A 442 14.61 18.98 19.31
C GLU A 442 13.40 19.24 20.21
N ALA A 443 12.59 18.21 20.52
CA ALA A 443 11.48 18.30 21.46
C ALA A 443 11.96 18.61 22.89
N VAL A 444 12.97 17.91 23.39
CA VAL A 444 13.59 18.20 24.71
C VAL A 444 14.14 19.63 24.72
N THR A 445 14.79 20.06 23.63
CA THR A 445 15.29 21.43 23.48
C THR A 445 14.14 22.46 23.46
N GLY A 446 13.02 22.14 22.81
CA GLY A 446 11.80 22.94 22.80
C GLY A 446 11.27 23.17 24.21
N VAL A 447 11.12 22.11 25.00
CA VAL A 447 10.70 22.21 26.41
C VAL A 447 11.68 23.06 27.22
N LYS A 448 12.99 22.90 27.01
CA LYS A 448 14.01 23.73 27.68
C LYS A 448 13.86 25.22 27.39
N LYS A 449 13.43 25.59 26.17
CA LYS A 449 13.17 26.99 25.81
C LYS A 449 11.95 27.54 26.54
N LEU A 450 10.94 26.72 26.81
CA LEU A 450 9.74 27.15 27.55
C LEU A 450 10.08 27.62 28.97
N PHE A 451 11.08 27.02 29.63
CA PHE A 451 11.55 27.48 30.94
C PHE A 451 12.08 28.92 30.95
N ARG A 452 12.51 29.46 29.80
CA ARG A 452 13.11 30.80 29.69
C ARG A 452 12.10 31.86 29.24
N GLY A 453 10.92 31.45 28.80
CA GLY A 453 9.98 32.32 28.09
C GLY A 453 9.09 33.21 28.98
N GLY A 454 9.21 33.13 30.31
CA GLY A 454 8.38 33.89 31.27
C GLY A 454 6.90 33.51 31.31
N LYS A 455 6.43 32.66 30.38
CA LYS A 455 5.09 32.07 30.34
C LYS A 455 5.14 30.60 30.73
N LYS A 456 4.06 30.10 31.34
CA LYS A 456 3.88 28.67 31.61
C LYS A 456 3.70 27.92 30.30
N GLY A 457 4.47 26.87 30.10
CA GLY A 457 4.46 26.04 28.91
C GLY A 457 3.47 24.87 28.99
N TYR A 458 2.85 24.56 27.86
CA TYR A 458 1.95 23.42 27.70
C TYR A 458 2.45 22.49 26.60
N VAL A 459 2.70 21.22 26.94
CA VAL A 459 3.15 20.19 26.00
C VAL A 459 2.08 19.12 25.82
N VAL A 460 1.78 18.79 24.57
CA VAL A 460 0.85 17.71 24.20
C VAL A 460 1.53 16.67 23.32
N THR A 461 1.01 15.46 23.40
CA THR A 461 1.48 14.29 22.66
C THR A 461 0.33 13.74 21.82
N PRO A 462 -0.16 14.49 20.80
CA PRO A 462 -1.26 14.04 19.96
C PRO A 462 -0.96 12.65 19.40
N ASN A 463 -1.99 11.83 19.36
CA ASN A 463 -1.99 10.52 18.74
C ASN A 463 -3.21 10.39 17.81
N PRO A 464 -3.31 9.33 16.98
CA PRO A 464 -4.45 9.16 16.07
C PRO A 464 -5.84 9.21 16.73
N GLU A 465 -5.96 8.68 17.96
CA GLU A 465 -7.22 8.69 18.71
C GLU A 465 -7.61 10.12 19.13
N MET A 466 -6.64 10.93 19.55
CA MET A 466 -6.85 12.36 19.85
C MET A 466 -7.26 13.15 18.61
N VAL A 467 -6.63 12.89 17.46
CA VAL A 467 -6.99 13.54 16.20
C VAL A 467 -8.42 13.21 15.78
N VAL A 468 -8.85 11.94 15.91
CA VAL A 468 -10.24 11.56 15.61
C VAL A 468 -11.21 12.23 16.59
N ALA A 469 -10.92 12.19 17.89
CA ALA A 469 -11.79 12.81 18.90
C ALA A 469 -11.97 14.32 18.65
N ALA A 470 -10.89 15.01 18.28
CA ALA A 470 -10.90 16.43 17.98
C ALA A 470 -11.76 16.81 16.75
N ARG A 471 -12.07 15.85 15.85
CA ARG A 471 -12.96 16.11 14.71
C ARG A 471 -14.40 16.37 15.13
N SER A 472 -14.84 15.74 16.22
CA SER A 472 -16.20 15.89 16.78
C SER A 472 -16.25 16.86 17.96
N ASP A 473 -15.10 17.26 18.51
CA ASP A 473 -14.99 18.10 19.70
C ASP A 473 -14.11 19.33 19.41
N ARG A 474 -14.77 20.46 19.12
CA ARG A 474 -14.09 21.73 18.81
C ARG A 474 -13.27 22.27 19.98
N GLU A 475 -13.76 22.11 21.21
CA GLU A 475 -13.04 22.54 22.40
C GLU A 475 -11.74 21.75 22.53
N PHE A 476 -11.81 20.43 22.37
CA PHE A 476 -10.61 19.58 22.43
C PHE A 476 -9.64 19.87 21.28
N ALA A 477 -10.12 20.09 20.06
CA ALA A 477 -9.27 20.50 18.94
C ALA A 477 -8.51 21.80 19.25
N GLN A 478 -9.19 22.77 19.85
CA GLN A 478 -8.57 24.04 20.25
C GLN A 478 -7.56 23.83 21.37
N ILE A 479 -7.86 23.00 22.38
CA ILE A 479 -6.91 22.65 23.45
C ILE A 479 -5.61 22.10 22.87
N LEU A 480 -5.69 21.18 21.88
CA LEU A 480 -4.50 20.60 21.26
C LEU A 480 -3.70 21.62 20.44
N ASN A 481 -4.39 22.48 19.68
CA ASN A 481 -3.74 23.51 18.85
C ASN A 481 -3.18 24.69 19.66
N ASP A 482 -3.66 24.91 20.88
CA ASP A 482 -3.16 25.95 21.79
C ASP A 482 -1.89 25.53 22.55
N ALA A 483 -1.37 24.33 22.32
CA ALA A 483 -0.16 23.86 22.97
C ALA A 483 1.09 24.61 22.48
N ASP A 484 2.06 24.81 23.37
CA ASP A 484 3.35 25.42 23.02
C ASP A 484 4.30 24.44 22.32
N LEU A 485 4.05 23.14 22.50
CA LEU A 485 4.74 22.07 21.80
C LEU A 485 3.81 20.86 21.66
N ALA A 486 3.55 20.44 20.43
CA ALA A 486 2.74 19.27 20.08
C ALA A 486 3.59 18.22 19.38
N VAL A 487 3.96 17.14 20.08
CA VAL A 487 4.84 16.09 19.53
C VAL A 487 4.07 14.89 19.01
N ALA A 488 4.54 14.31 17.89
CA ALA A 488 3.87 13.18 17.24
C ALA A 488 3.98 11.87 18.04
N ASP A 489 2.95 11.55 18.84
CA ASP A 489 2.90 10.31 19.62
C ASP A 489 2.20 9.18 18.86
N GLY A 490 2.98 8.18 18.50
CA GLY A 490 2.53 7.03 17.73
C GLY A 490 2.86 7.10 16.24
N ILE A 491 2.99 5.92 15.63
CA ILE A 491 3.39 5.80 14.22
C ILE A 491 2.30 6.30 13.27
N GLY A 492 1.03 6.32 13.70
CA GLY A 492 -0.11 6.72 12.87
C GLY A 492 -0.05 8.17 12.40
N LEU A 493 0.42 9.11 13.23
CA LEU A 493 0.61 10.51 12.79
C LEU A 493 1.76 10.65 11.80
N VAL A 494 2.86 9.93 12.01
CA VAL A 494 3.97 9.87 11.06
C VAL A 494 3.50 9.33 9.72
N TRP A 495 2.66 8.28 9.73
CA TRP A 495 2.02 7.76 8.52
C TRP A 495 1.12 8.79 7.85
N ALA A 496 0.20 9.39 8.59
CA ALA A 496 -0.73 10.38 8.08
C ALA A 496 -0.01 11.57 7.45
N SER A 497 0.99 12.14 8.14
CA SER A 497 1.78 13.27 7.63
C SER A 497 2.46 12.95 6.29
N ARG A 498 2.93 11.71 6.10
CA ARG A 498 3.52 11.26 4.84
C ARG A 498 2.47 11.02 3.74
N ILE A 499 1.29 10.53 4.08
CA ILE A 499 0.17 10.37 3.14
C ILE A 499 -0.31 11.75 2.67
N LEU A 500 -0.42 12.70 3.58
CA LEU A 500 -0.89 14.07 3.32
C LEU A 500 0.16 14.94 2.61
N GLY A 501 1.40 14.48 2.47
CA GLY A 501 2.46 15.14 1.71
C GLY A 501 3.35 16.11 2.49
N THR A 502 3.19 16.19 3.82
CA THR A 502 3.95 17.05 4.74
C THR A 502 4.61 16.19 5.81
N PRO A 503 5.69 15.44 5.50
CA PRO A 503 6.18 14.38 6.37
C PRO A 503 6.82 14.90 7.67
N LEU A 504 6.44 14.30 8.80
CA LEU A 504 7.10 14.48 10.09
C LEU A 504 8.48 13.80 10.11
N LYS A 505 9.45 14.41 10.81
CA LYS A 505 10.82 13.88 11.01
C LYS A 505 10.82 12.49 11.66
N GLY A 506 9.87 12.23 12.55
CA GLY A 506 9.75 10.93 13.20
C GLY A 506 8.67 10.88 14.27
N ARG A 507 8.62 9.72 14.95
CA ARG A 507 7.77 9.52 16.13
C ARG A 507 8.52 10.07 17.35
N VAL A 508 7.84 10.86 18.17
CA VAL A 508 8.30 11.28 19.50
C VAL A 508 7.27 10.76 20.51
N SER A 509 7.57 9.59 21.07
CA SER A 509 6.69 8.91 22.03
C SER A 509 6.58 9.72 23.31
N GLY A 510 5.36 9.92 23.82
CA GLY A 510 5.13 10.67 25.06
C GLY A 510 5.85 10.07 26.27
N THR A 511 5.88 8.73 26.35
CA THR A 511 6.60 8.01 27.41
C THR A 511 8.13 8.18 27.31
N ASP A 512 8.68 8.23 26.10
CA ASP A 512 10.12 8.42 25.92
C ASP A 512 10.52 9.87 26.20
N LEU A 513 9.70 10.83 25.75
CA LEU A 513 9.90 12.24 26.07
C LEU A 513 9.82 12.49 27.58
N PHE A 514 8.88 11.87 28.29
CA PHE A 514 8.82 11.89 29.75
C PHE A 514 10.14 11.46 30.40
N LEU A 515 10.69 10.31 29.99
CA LEU A 515 11.96 9.79 30.53
C LEU A 515 13.14 10.71 30.22
N GLU A 516 13.24 11.24 29.00
CA GLU A 516 14.29 12.18 28.61
C GLU A 516 14.20 13.50 29.40
N LEU A 517 12.98 14.00 29.65
CA LEU A 517 12.77 15.18 30.48
C LEU A 517 13.10 14.93 31.95
N CYS A 518 12.80 13.74 32.50
CA CYS A 518 13.28 13.35 33.83
C CYS A 518 14.82 13.30 33.89
N ALA A 519 15.49 12.75 32.88
CA ALA A 519 16.95 12.70 32.82
C ALA A 519 17.57 14.10 32.69
N GLU A 520 16.94 15.02 31.95
CA GLU A 520 17.35 16.43 31.87
C GLU A 520 17.10 17.18 33.19
N ALA A 521 15.97 16.96 33.86
CA ALA A 521 15.67 17.54 35.16
C ALA A 521 16.70 17.07 36.21
N ALA A 522 17.04 15.78 36.22
CA ALA A 522 18.07 15.24 37.11
C ALA A 522 19.46 15.87 36.88
N ARG A 523 19.82 16.17 35.62
CA ARG A 523 21.08 16.86 35.28
C ARG A 523 21.13 18.30 35.82
N ARG A 524 19.97 18.96 35.91
CA ARG A 524 19.84 20.36 36.35
C ARG A 524 19.47 20.50 37.83
N GLY A 525 19.16 19.41 38.52
CA GLY A 525 18.57 19.43 39.86
C GLY A 525 17.14 19.98 39.89
N GLY A 526 16.41 19.86 38.77
CA GLY A 526 15.07 20.41 38.61
C GLY A 526 13.98 19.62 39.35
N GLN A 527 12.90 20.32 39.68
CA GLN A 527 11.75 19.80 40.43
C GLN A 527 10.70 19.20 39.49
N ILE A 528 10.22 17.99 39.80
CA ILE A 528 9.13 17.35 39.07
C ILE A 528 7.98 16.91 39.98
N PHE A 529 6.75 16.98 39.47
CA PHE A 529 5.55 16.52 40.14
C PHE A 529 4.77 15.53 39.26
N LEU A 530 4.31 14.42 39.86
CA LEU A 530 3.56 13.38 39.14
C LEU A 530 2.09 13.39 39.58
N LEU A 531 1.19 13.59 38.62
CA LEU A 531 -0.23 13.68 38.86
C LEU A 531 -0.97 12.55 38.13
N GLU A 532 -1.77 11.77 38.84
CA GLU A 532 -2.40 10.56 38.30
C GLU A 532 -3.91 10.51 38.54
N GLY A 533 -4.64 9.87 37.63
CA GLY A 533 -6.07 9.64 37.75
C GLY A 533 -6.45 8.43 38.60
N PRO A 534 -7.67 8.41 39.18
CA PRO A 534 -8.17 7.26 39.93
C PRO A 534 -8.41 6.03 39.03
N GLU A 535 -8.61 6.25 37.73
CA GLU A 535 -8.81 5.20 36.72
C GLU A 535 -7.50 4.53 36.26
N GLY A 536 -6.34 5.03 36.68
CA GLY A 536 -5.03 4.43 36.41
C GLY A 536 -4.70 3.27 37.35
N LEU A 537 -3.53 2.64 37.16
CA LEU A 537 -3.03 1.60 38.08
C LEU A 537 -2.49 2.18 39.40
N GLN A 538 -2.66 3.49 39.63
CA GLN A 538 -2.15 4.22 40.81
C GLN A 538 -0.62 4.05 40.96
N SER A 539 0.06 4.04 39.81
CA SER A 539 1.47 3.71 39.65
C SER A 539 2.41 4.90 39.89
N SER A 540 1.91 6.11 40.11
CA SER A 540 2.74 7.32 40.25
C SER A 540 3.71 7.25 41.43
N LYS A 541 3.32 6.65 42.56
CA LYS A 541 4.22 6.41 43.70
C LYS A 541 5.34 5.43 43.36
N THR A 542 5.01 4.29 42.75
CA THR A 542 5.99 3.28 42.33
C THR A 542 6.92 3.84 41.24
N ALA A 543 6.37 4.55 40.26
CA ALA A 543 7.13 5.23 39.23
C ALA A 543 8.10 6.26 39.82
N ALA A 544 7.69 7.02 40.84
CA ALA A 544 8.57 7.95 41.54
C ALA A 544 9.74 7.22 42.23
N GLN A 545 9.49 6.06 42.86
CA GLN A 545 10.56 5.25 43.47
C GLN A 545 11.56 4.76 42.41
N VAL A 546 11.07 4.19 41.31
CA VAL A 546 11.91 3.72 40.19
C VAL A 546 12.72 4.87 39.59
N LEU A 547 12.11 6.04 39.41
CA LEU A 547 12.80 7.21 38.86
C LEU A 547 13.87 7.76 39.79
N ARG A 548 13.64 7.76 41.12
CA ARG A 548 14.66 8.15 42.11
C ARG A 548 15.85 7.19 42.11
N GLN A 549 15.59 5.88 41.97
CA GLN A 549 16.65 4.89 41.84
C GLN A 549 17.44 5.06 40.53
N ARG A 550 16.73 5.31 39.42
CA ARG A 550 17.34 5.48 38.09
C ARG A 550 18.09 6.80 37.94
N TYR A 551 17.62 7.87 38.60
CA TYR A 551 18.16 9.22 38.52
C TYR A 551 18.32 9.81 39.94
N PRO A 552 19.42 9.50 40.65
CA PRO A 552 19.57 9.90 42.06
C PRO A 552 19.52 11.42 42.33
N LYS A 553 19.81 12.25 41.32
CA LYS A 553 19.74 13.72 41.41
C LYS A 553 18.38 14.31 41.03
N LEU A 554 17.38 13.48 40.68
CA LEU A 554 16.06 13.93 40.29
C LEU A 554 15.23 14.32 41.52
N ASN A 555 14.80 15.58 41.59
CA ASN A 555 13.97 16.06 42.68
C ASN A 555 12.49 15.86 42.37
N ILE A 556 11.93 14.73 42.81
CA ILE A 556 10.48 14.47 42.74
C ILE A 556 9.83 15.05 43.99
N VAL A 557 9.21 16.23 43.85
CA VAL A 557 8.66 17.01 44.97
C VAL A 557 7.33 16.46 45.49
N GLY A 558 6.59 15.73 44.65
CA GLY A 558 5.31 15.15 45.07
C GLY A 558 4.67 14.23 44.04
N THR A 559 3.74 13.42 44.54
CA THR A 559 2.82 12.60 43.74
C THR A 559 1.40 12.79 44.28
N PHE A 560 0.40 12.97 43.42
CA PHE A 560 -0.99 13.11 43.86
C PHE A 560 -1.94 12.34 42.94
N ILE A 561 -3.00 11.78 43.52
CA ILE A 561 -4.07 11.09 42.79
C ILE A 561 -5.29 11.99 42.84
N GLY A 562 -5.69 12.54 41.69
CA GLY A 562 -6.87 13.40 41.58
C GLY A 562 -7.81 12.89 40.49
N ASP A 563 -9.10 13.22 40.54
CA ASP A 563 -10.07 12.73 39.57
C ASP A 563 -10.02 13.43 38.19
N GLY A 564 -9.24 14.52 38.08
CA GLY A 564 -9.13 15.36 36.88
C GLY A 564 -10.39 16.19 36.57
N SER A 565 -11.42 16.09 37.41
CA SER A 565 -12.69 16.78 37.25
C SER A 565 -12.62 18.20 37.81
N PRO A 566 -13.46 19.15 37.33
CA PRO A 566 -13.53 20.48 37.91
C PRO A 566 -13.83 20.51 39.42
N LYS A 567 -14.48 19.46 39.96
CA LYS A 567 -14.77 19.36 41.39
C LYS A 567 -13.50 19.05 42.22
N GLY A 568 -12.62 18.20 41.70
CA GLY A 568 -11.35 17.82 42.33
C GLY A 568 -10.20 18.80 42.12
N ASP A 569 -10.38 19.83 41.27
CA ASP A 569 -9.34 20.82 40.96
C ASP A 569 -8.78 21.50 42.22
N LYS A 570 -9.64 21.89 43.18
CA LYS A 570 -9.19 22.60 44.39
C LYS A 570 -8.23 21.78 45.23
N GLU A 571 -8.54 20.51 45.42
CA GLU A 571 -7.70 19.58 46.19
C GLU A 571 -6.38 19.31 45.47
N THR A 572 -6.45 19.10 44.14
CA THR A 572 -5.27 18.86 43.32
C THR A 572 -4.32 20.07 43.30
N ILE A 573 -4.86 21.28 43.13
CA ILE A 573 -4.08 22.52 43.13
C ILE A 573 -3.40 22.70 44.49
N ARG A 574 -4.14 22.50 45.58
CA ARG A 574 -3.60 22.59 46.95
C ARG A 574 -2.43 21.62 47.17
N ALA A 575 -2.56 20.37 46.73
CA ALA A 575 -1.48 19.38 46.84
C ALA A 575 -0.22 19.80 46.05
N ILE A 576 -0.39 20.43 44.88
CA ILE A 576 0.72 20.93 44.07
C ILE A 576 1.38 22.15 44.76
N GLU A 577 0.59 23.08 45.28
CA GLU A 577 1.08 24.25 46.03
C GLU A 577 1.86 23.84 47.29
N GLU A 578 1.32 22.92 48.08
CA GLU A 578 1.99 22.38 49.28
C GLU A 578 3.31 21.69 48.93
N ALA A 579 3.35 20.91 47.83
CA ALA A 579 4.58 20.24 47.37
C ALA A 579 5.63 21.22 46.81
N SER A 580 5.19 22.34 46.24
CA SER A 580 6.06 23.36 45.64
C SER A 580 6.88 24.14 46.69
N LYS A 581 6.40 24.21 47.94
CA LYS A 581 7.02 24.97 49.04
C LYS A 581 7.32 26.43 48.70
N GLY A 582 6.52 27.04 47.82
CA GLY A 582 6.68 28.43 47.39
C GLY A 582 7.65 28.64 46.22
N GLU A 583 8.24 27.58 45.67
CA GLU A 583 9.05 27.62 44.45
C GLU A 583 8.25 27.14 43.23
N GLU A 584 8.66 27.52 42.02
CA GLU A 584 8.05 26.96 40.80
C GLU A 584 8.61 25.57 40.47
N ILE A 585 7.71 24.59 40.36
CA ILE A 585 8.02 23.25 39.88
C ILE A 585 8.39 23.33 38.39
N ASP A 586 9.51 22.74 37.98
CA ASP A 586 9.95 22.83 36.58
C ASP A 586 9.00 22.04 35.66
N LEU A 587 8.62 20.82 36.05
CA LEU A 587 7.80 19.93 35.23
C LEU A 587 6.68 19.27 36.04
N LEU A 588 5.45 19.38 35.55
CA LEU A 588 4.32 18.57 36.02
C LEU A 588 3.89 17.60 34.92
N PHE A 589 3.78 16.33 35.29
CA PHE A 589 3.33 15.27 34.39
C PHE A 589 1.95 14.76 34.82
N ALA A 590 0.95 14.88 33.95
CA ALA A 590 -0.43 14.48 34.22
C ALA A 590 -0.81 13.18 33.48
N ALA A 591 -1.32 12.21 34.21
CA ALA A 591 -1.74 10.89 33.74
C ALA A 591 -3.22 10.64 34.07
N TYR A 592 -4.11 11.57 33.70
CA TYR A 592 -5.57 11.42 33.87
C TYR A 592 -6.26 10.61 32.77
N GLY A 593 -5.48 10.17 31.78
CA GLY A 593 -6.02 9.53 30.59
C GLY A 593 -6.41 10.55 29.52
N HIS A 594 -6.67 9.98 28.34
CA HIS A 594 -6.96 10.70 27.10
C HIS A 594 -8.10 11.72 27.29
N GLY A 595 -7.87 12.96 26.83
CA GLY A 595 -8.85 14.05 26.88
C GLY A 595 -8.92 14.74 28.25
N LYS A 596 -8.96 13.97 29.34
CA LYS A 596 -9.05 14.49 30.71
C LYS A 596 -7.78 15.26 31.10
N GLN A 597 -6.60 14.73 30.80
CA GLN A 597 -5.33 15.37 31.16
C GLN A 597 -5.13 16.70 30.42
N GLU A 598 -5.47 16.77 29.13
CA GLU A 598 -5.36 18.00 28.34
C GLU A 598 -6.32 19.09 28.84
N ARG A 599 -7.59 18.72 29.08
CA ARG A 599 -8.60 19.65 29.62
C ARG A 599 -8.23 20.15 31.02
N TRP A 600 -7.71 19.28 31.88
CA TRP A 600 -7.26 19.67 33.21
C TRP A 600 -6.09 20.64 33.16
N ILE A 601 -5.06 20.36 32.34
CA ILE A 601 -3.91 21.25 32.19
C ILE A 601 -4.38 22.60 31.66
N LYS A 602 -5.17 22.65 30.57
CA LYS A 602 -5.67 23.91 30.02
C LYS A 602 -6.42 24.75 31.05
N ARG A 603 -7.26 24.11 31.87
CA ARG A 603 -8.10 24.76 32.88
C ARG A 603 -7.31 25.29 34.08
N ASN A 604 -6.20 24.65 34.44
CA ASN A 604 -5.50 24.90 35.71
C ASN A 604 -4.05 25.39 35.58
N LEU A 605 -3.43 25.34 34.39
CA LEU A 605 -2.03 25.72 34.19
C LEU A 605 -1.68 27.09 34.76
N LYS A 606 -2.57 28.09 34.58
CA LYS A 606 -2.36 29.44 35.11
C LYS A 606 -2.38 29.50 36.64
N LYS A 607 -3.09 28.58 37.32
CA LYS A 607 -3.33 28.57 38.77
C LYS A 607 -2.25 27.83 39.57
N ILE A 608 -1.53 26.89 38.96
CA ILE A 608 -0.55 26.03 39.66
C ILE A 608 0.88 26.57 39.55
N PRO A 609 1.75 26.42 40.56
CA PRO A 609 3.14 26.90 40.53
C PRO A 609 4.05 25.97 39.70
N VAL A 610 3.83 25.92 38.38
CA VAL A 610 4.62 25.11 37.45
C VAL A 610 5.09 25.93 36.24
N LYS A 611 6.31 25.63 35.75
CA LYS A 611 6.84 26.20 34.51
C LYS A 611 6.31 25.49 33.27
N VAL A 612 6.29 24.15 33.26
CA VAL A 612 5.77 23.36 32.13
C VAL A 612 4.90 22.20 32.61
N ALA A 613 3.73 22.02 32.01
CA ALA A 613 2.87 20.87 32.24
C ALA A 613 2.73 20.02 30.96
N MET A 614 2.77 18.70 31.12
CA MET A 614 2.69 17.73 30.03
C MET A 614 1.74 16.58 30.38
N GLY A 615 0.84 16.26 29.45
CA GLY A 615 0.06 15.02 29.52
C GLY A 615 0.93 13.82 29.13
N VAL A 616 0.94 12.75 29.94
CA VAL A 616 1.81 11.57 29.72
C VAL A 616 1.04 10.26 29.60
N GLY A 617 -0.29 10.26 29.79
CA GLY A 617 -1.11 9.07 29.73
C GLY A 617 -0.58 7.96 30.65
N GLY A 618 -0.53 6.72 30.15
CA GLY A 618 -0.04 5.56 30.92
C GLY A 618 1.49 5.46 31.06
N ALA A 619 2.24 6.56 30.98
CA ALA A 619 3.71 6.54 31.12
C ALA A 619 4.15 6.01 32.49
N PHE A 620 3.40 6.32 33.56
CA PHE A 620 3.71 5.86 34.91
C PHE A 620 3.63 4.34 35.03
N ASP A 621 2.62 3.70 34.42
CA ASP A 621 2.46 2.25 34.40
C ASP A 621 3.66 1.54 33.75
N PHE A 622 4.26 2.14 32.71
CA PHE A 622 5.47 1.60 32.07
C PHE A 622 6.70 1.69 32.96
N VAL A 623 6.81 2.78 33.71
CA VAL A 623 7.96 3.07 34.56
C VAL A 623 7.88 2.25 35.85
N ALA A 624 6.68 2.06 36.39
CA ALA A 624 6.42 1.20 37.53
C ALA A 624 6.64 -0.30 37.23
N GLY A 625 6.70 -0.68 35.95
CA GLY A 625 6.92 -2.08 35.54
C GLY A 625 5.63 -2.90 35.42
N GLU A 626 4.47 -2.28 35.67
CA GLU A 626 3.15 -2.92 35.60
C GLU A 626 2.77 -3.34 34.18
N ILE A 627 3.28 -2.63 33.16
CA ILE A 627 3.04 -2.96 31.75
C ILE A 627 4.37 -3.21 31.02
N PRO A 628 4.56 -4.40 30.41
CA PRO A 628 5.78 -4.70 29.67
C PRO A 628 5.90 -3.81 28.42
N ARG A 629 7.07 -3.18 28.25
CA ARG A 629 7.42 -2.49 26.99
C ARG A 629 7.69 -3.53 25.89
N ALA A 630 7.31 -3.18 24.65
CA ALA A 630 7.70 -3.96 23.49
C ALA A 630 9.24 -3.96 23.33
N PRO A 631 9.87 -5.05 22.86
CA PRO A 631 11.28 -5.07 22.48
C PRO A 631 11.67 -3.91 21.54
N LYS A 632 12.91 -3.40 21.64
CA LYS A 632 13.39 -2.24 20.85
C LYS A 632 13.17 -2.42 19.34
N LEU A 633 13.40 -3.62 18.79
CA LEU A 633 13.18 -3.91 17.38
C LEU A 633 11.71 -3.72 16.97
N ILE A 634 10.77 -4.21 17.78
CA ILE A 634 9.33 -4.06 17.56
C ILE A 634 8.92 -2.58 17.64
N GLN A 635 9.51 -1.82 18.57
CA GLN A 635 9.29 -0.37 18.66
C GLN A 635 9.82 0.36 17.41
N GLN A 636 11.01 0.02 16.92
CA GLN A 636 11.63 0.62 15.73
C GLN A 636 10.85 0.32 14.45
N LEU A 637 10.22 -0.85 14.38
CA LEU A 637 9.29 -1.23 13.30
C LEU A 637 7.92 -0.54 13.40
N GLY A 638 7.64 0.18 14.49
CA GLY A 638 6.35 0.84 14.73
C GLY A 638 5.22 -0.14 15.09
N LEU A 639 5.55 -1.38 15.46
CA LEU A 639 4.61 -2.46 15.78
C LEU A 639 4.29 -2.57 17.28
N GLU A 640 4.65 -1.55 18.06
CA GLU A 640 4.40 -1.52 19.51
C GLU A 640 2.89 -1.65 19.83
N TRP A 641 2.02 -1.07 19.00
CA TRP A 641 0.57 -1.20 19.16
C TRP A 641 0.09 -2.65 19.00
N LEU A 642 0.69 -3.41 18.07
CA LEU A 642 0.36 -4.81 17.81
C LEU A 642 0.84 -5.70 18.96
N PHE A 643 2.08 -5.49 19.44
CA PHE A 643 2.60 -6.18 20.62
C PHE A 643 1.68 -5.99 21.84
N ARG A 644 1.19 -4.75 22.05
CA ARG A 644 0.24 -4.47 23.13
C ARG A 644 -1.12 -5.12 22.90
N LEU A 645 -1.63 -5.16 21.66
CA LEU A 645 -2.89 -5.84 21.35
C LEU A 645 -2.82 -7.33 21.67
N VAL A 646 -1.71 -7.99 21.32
CA VAL A 646 -1.48 -9.41 21.64
C VAL A 646 -1.46 -9.64 23.16
N LYS A 647 -0.83 -8.75 23.92
CA LYS A 647 -0.77 -8.86 25.39
C LYS A 647 -2.06 -8.40 26.09
N GLN A 648 -2.84 -7.52 25.48
CA GLN A 648 -4.05 -6.91 26.04
C GLN A 648 -5.18 -6.94 24.99
N PRO A 649 -5.81 -8.10 24.74
CA PRO A 649 -6.73 -8.30 23.63
C PRO A 649 -7.97 -7.38 23.65
N TRP A 650 -8.42 -6.95 24.83
CA TRP A 650 -9.52 -5.98 24.97
C TRP A 650 -9.22 -4.62 24.32
N ARG A 651 -7.94 -4.30 24.05
CA ARG A 651 -7.55 -3.09 23.31
C ARG A 651 -8.03 -3.09 21.85
N ILE A 652 -8.57 -4.19 21.33
CA ILE A 652 -9.14 -4.23 19.99
C ILE A 652 -10.18 -3.12 19.76
N ARG A 653 -10.93 -2.74 20.81
CA ARG A 653 -11.86 -1.60 20.77
C ARG A 653 -11.17 -0.30 20.37
N ARG A 654 -9.97 -0.04 20.90
CA ARG A 654 -9.16 1.15 20.54
C ARG A 654 -8.62 1.05 19.11
N GLN A 655 -8.29 -0.15 18.63
CA GLN A 655 -7.81 -0.34 17.26
C GLN A 655 -8.92 -0.13 16.24
N ILE A 656 -10.17 -0.51 16.56
CA ILE A 656 -11.33 -0.21 15.71
C ILE A 656 -11.55 1.30 15.57
N LEU A 657 -11.28 2.09 16.62
CA LEU A 657 -11.32 3.56 16.58
C LEU A 657 -10.24 4.19 15.69
N LEU A 658 -9.23 3.43 15.25
CA LEU A 658 -8.27 3.88 14.24
C LEU A 658 -8.81 3.77 12.81
N LEU A 659 -9.86 2.98 12.56
CA LEU A 659 -10.46 2.89 11.22
C LEU A 659 -11.01 4.25 10.74
N PRO A 660 -11.75 5.02 11.57
CA PRO A 660 -12.10 6.40 11.26
C PRO A 660 -10.89 7.29 10.95
N PHE A 661 -9.80 7.17 11.71
CA PHE A 661 -8.58 7.94 11.45
C PHE A 661 -8.03 7.65 10.06
N ILE A 662 -7.87 6.37 9.72
CA ILE A 662 -7.37 5.94 8.41
C ILE A 662 -8.29 6.45 7.30
N ALA A 663 -9.62 6.27 7.45
CA ALA A 663 -10.60 6.75 6.48
C ALA A 663 -10.55 8.27 6.29
N LEU A 664 -10.37 9.05 7.35
CA LEU A 664 -10.23 10.50 7.29
C LEU A 664 -8.93 10.92 6.60
N VAL A 665 -7.80 10.29 6.91
CA VAL A 665 -6.51 10.55 6.24
C VAL A 665 -6.65 10.28 4.75
N PHE A 666 -7.30 9.17 4.36
CA PHE A 666 -7.52 8.86 2.95
C PHE A 666 -8.47 9.82 2.27
N LYS A 667 -9.59 10.17 2.92
CA LYS A 667 -10.51 11.17 2.41
C LYS A 667 -9.77 12.48 2.15
N GLU A 668 -9.03 12.98 3.14
CA GLU A 668 -8.24 14.20 2.99
C GLU A 668 -7.21 14.06 1.86
N ALA A 669 -6.43 12.98 1.82
CA ALA A 669 -5.45 12.77 0.75
C ALA A 669 -6.07 12.66 -0.66
N LEU A 670 -7.27 12.09 -0.77
CA LEU A 670 -7.99 11.95 -2.04
C LEU A 670 -8.62 13.27 -2.50
N PHE A 671 -9.09 14.12 -1.58
CA PHE A 671 -9.83 15.35 -1.89
C PHE A 671 -9.04 16.67 -1.73
N ARG A 672 -7.87 16.65 -1.07
CA ARG A 672 -6.90 17.76 -0.97
C ARG A 672 -6.10 17.85 -2.25
#